data_AF-A0A518DXB5-F1
#
_entry.id   AF-A0A518DXB5-F1
#
_cell.length_a   1.000
_cell.length_b   1.000
_cell.length_c   1.000
_cell.angle_alpha   90.00
_cell.angle_beta   90.00
_cell.angle_gamma   90.00
#
_symmetry.space_group_name_H-M   'P 1'
#
loop_
_entity.id
_entity.type
_entity.pdbx_description
1 polymer ?
#
loop_
_entity_poly.entity_id
_entity_poly.type
_entity_poly.pdbx_seq_one_letter_code
_entity_poly.pdbx_strand_id
1 'polypeptide(L)'
;MMKSILAFLVVAVSLGLPAAVVAGEFALQLRSQQETEPESGRYHRLTESQNWDAAETAVIVCDVWDYHHCLNAVRRVNEFGPRLNKLVQEARRRGAVIIHAPSDCMPAYAEHPARLRATSTPIVADAPADIERWCSRIPSEEQGVYPIDQSNGGEDDDPAEHARWREELIAKGRNPNLPWERQSDLIEIDSAKDYVSDRGPEVWSILQKHGVKNVILAGVHTNMCVLGRPFGLRQMAKNGKNVVLLRDMTDTMYDPQRWPYVSHFTGNDLIVSHVERHVCPTISSEQILGGNAFRFQHDQRPRLVIMSAEDEYETERTLPEFAAQQLGKHFSVSYLFGDANDRNLLPGAEEALADADVLLVSVRRRALPPAQLDAIRQFVAAGKPVVGIRTASHAFSLRGKPAPEGTTVWPEFDAQVFGGSYTNHYGNQLKATVRTAPGADKALLQGVANEFPQAGSLYKAAPLAKGAATLLIGEVDGEEPEPVAWTFHRADGGRSFYTSLGAPGDFENASFVRLLVNGLHWAAGLPIEAASDATAAAQGGLSSPSKESFEKHWTTIKVPSSWEAASGGVLRDYDGPGWYRCAVQIPKAWLAVKSPLLTVESYEDNVQAWCNGQELVAEKKASQGAVNFRLPAEALLPEESNLIVLRIDDHGGDGGLVAAPFVRMGQNSLRLKGDWEFRIGNDRAWSAMPLPARFGASPDILFEP
;
A
#
# COMPACT_ATOMS: atom_id res chain seq x y z
N MET A 1 -66.15 -13.43 32.54
CA MET A 1 -66.46 -12.65 31.32
C MET A 1 -65.18 -12.01 30.84
N MET A 2 -64.72 -12.44 29.67
CA MET A 2 -63.50 -12.00 28.98
C MET A 2 -63.51 -10.51 28.65
N LYS A 3 -62.36 -9.85 28.78
CA LYS A 3 -61.87 -8.88 27.78
C LYS A 3 -60.35 -8.99 27.66
N SER A 4 -59.93 -9.64 26.57
CA SER A 4 -58.55 -9.71 26.10
C SER A 4 -58.09 -8.33 25.62
N ILE A 5 -56.91 -7.89 26.03
CA ILE A 5 -56.20 -6.76 25.40
C ILE A 5 -54.96 -7.37 24.75
N LEU A 6 -55.03 -7.49 23.43
CA LEU A 6 -53.94 -7.89 22.55
C LEU A 6 -53.07 -6.64 22.32
N ALA A 7 -51.88 -6.59 22.91
CA ALA A 7 -50.90 -5.55 22.60
C ALA A 7 -50.17 -5.96 21.31
N PHE A 8 -50.46 -5.26 20.21
CA PHE A 8 -49.73 -5.40 18.94
C PHE A 8 -48.32 -4.82 19.11
N LEU A 9 -47.31 -5.69 19.02
CA LEU A 9 -45.91 -5.31 18.89
C LEU A 9 -45.71 -4.80 17.46
N VAL A 10 -45.57 -3.48 17.28
CA VAL A 10 -45.15 -2.91 16.00
C VAL A 10 -43.64 -3.07 15.90
N VAL A 11 -43.21 -4.16 15.25
CA VAL A 11 -41.84 -4.30 14.76
C VAL A 11 -41.69 -3.33 13.59
N ALA A 12 -41.06 -2.19 13.83
CA ALA A 12 -40.61 -1.32 12.76
C ALA A 12 -39.43 -2.00 12.04
N VAL A 13 -39.74 -2.82 11.05
CA VAL A 13 -38.76 -3.26 10.07
C VAL A 13 -38.42 -2.04 9.22
N SER A 14 -37.29 -1.39 9.51
CA SER A 14 -36.67 -0.45 8.59
C SER A 14 -36.12 -1.23 7.41
N LEU A 15 -37.02 -1.58 6.47
CA LEU A 15 -36.63 -1.93 5.11
C LEU A 15 -35.95 -0.69 4.55
N GLY A 16 -34.61 -0.70 4.51
CA GLY A 16 -33.85 0.25 3.72
C GLY A 16 -34.35 0.14 2.29
N LEU A 17 -35.15 1.12 1.85
CA LEU A 17 -35.48 1.26 0.45
C LEU A 17 -34.16 1.43 -0.30
N PRO A 18 -33.90 0.67 -1.37
CA PRO A 18 -32.80 1.00 -2.25
C PRO A 18 -33.05 2.43 -2.72
N ALA A 19 -32.07 3.32 -2.51
CA ALA A 19 -32.10 4.64 -3.09
C ALA A 19 -32.42 4.47 -4.58
N ALA A 20 -33.56 5.00 -5.02
CA ALA A 20 -33.92 4.97 -6.42
C ALA A 20 -32.78 5.66 -7.17
N VAL A 21 -32.05 4.92 -7.99
CA VAL A 21 -31.02 5.48 -8.87
C VAL A 21 -31.73 6.45 -9.79
N VAL A 22 -31.61 7.74 -9.50
CA VAL A 22 -32.06 8.80 -10.40
C VAL A 22 -31.23 8.63 -11.66
N ALA A 23 -31.90 8.44 -12.81
CA ALA A 23 -31.21 8.27 -14.08
C ALA A 23 -30.32 9.49 -14.33
N GLY A 24 -29.00 9.26 -14.44
CA GLY A 24 -28.00 10.32 -14.65
C GLY A 24 -27.11 10.63 -13.45
N GLU A 25 -27.24 9.95 -12.30
CA GLU A 25 -26.36 10.18 -11.14
C GLU A 25 -25.52 8.95 -10.75
N PHE A 26 -24.38 9.22 -10.10
CA PHE A 26 -23.58 8.25 -9.36
C PHE A 26 -23.69 8.53 -7.86
N ALA A 27 -24.36 7.65 -7.13
CA ALA A 27 -24.35 7.67 -5.66
C ALA A 27 -23.11 6.90 -5.18
N LEU A 28 -22.15 7.62 -4.62
CA LEU A 28 -20.81 7.14 -4.30
C LEU A 28 -20.53 7.26 -2.80
N GLN A 29 -19.79 6.28 -2.29
CA GLN A 29 -19.13 6.32 -0.98
C GLN A 29 -17.63 6.49 -1.23
N LEU A 30 -17.17 7.72 -1.10
CA LEU A 30 -15.78 8.10 -1.29
C LEU A 30 -15.00 7.70 -0.05
N ARG A 31 -13.94 6.92 -0.23
CA ARG A 31 -13.09 6.42 0.86
C ARG A 31 -11.78 7.20 0.90
N SER A 32 -11.43 7.74 2.06
CA SER A 32 -10.18 8.46 2.29
C SER A 32 -9.49 7.98 3.57
N GLN A 33 -8.24 8.38 3.77
CA GLN A 33 -7.52 8.15 5.01
C GLN A 33 -7.10 9.50 5.60
N GLN A 34 -7.45 9.71 6.86
CA GLN A 34 -7.12 10.92 7.62
C GLN A 34 -6.27 10.53 8.81
N GLU A 35 -5.22 11.30 9.07
CA GLU A 35 -4.36 11.06 10.23
C GLU A 35 -5.16 11.18 11.54
N THR A 36 -4.94 10.28 12.50
CA THR A 36 -5.68 10.29 13.77
C THR A 36 -5.38 11.55 14.58
N GLU A 37 -4.12 11.96 14.56
CA GLU A 37 -3.57 13.20 15.12
C GLU A 37 -2.40 13.65 14.25
N PRO A 38 -2.08 14.96 14.20
CA PRO A 38 -0.94 15.44 13.42
C PRO A 38 0.36 14.70 13.77
N GLU A 39 1.07 14.24 12.75
CA GLU A 39 2.38 13.56 12.87
C GLU A 39 2.36 12.23 13.65
N SER A 40 1.18 11.66 13.89
CA SER A 40 1.06 10.36 14.56
C SER A 40 1.44 9.17 13.68
N GLY A 41 1.42 9.31 12.35
CA GLY A 41 1.61 8.21 11.41
C GLY A 41 0.49 7.16 11.40
N ARG A 42 -0.59 7.39 12.16
CA ARG A 42 -1.77 6.54 12.26
C ARG A 42 -2.92 7.17 11.50
N TYR A 43 -3.77 6.37 10.87
CA TYR A 43 -4.84 6.89 10.01
C TYR A 43 -6.18 6.23 10.28
N HIS A 44 -7.23 7.05 10.40
CA HIS A 44 -8.62 6.61 10.27
C HIS A 44 -8.95 6.44 8.79
N ARG A 45 -9.67 5.36 8.47
CA ARG A 45 -10.29 5.19 7.15
C ARG A 45 -11.73 5.66 7.24
N LEU A 46 -12.05 6.71 6.49
CA LEU A 46 -13.34 7.40 6.54
C LEU A 46 -14.08 7.22 5.22
N THR A 47 -15.40 7.33 5.27
CA THR A 47 -16.26 7.35 4.08
C THR A 47 -17.12 8.61 4.05
N GLU A 48 -17.30 9.16 2.86
CA GLU A 48 -18.17 10.31 2.60
C GLU A 48 -19.14 9.97 1.47
N SER A 49 -20.43 10.16 1.73
CA SER A 49 -21.47 9.98 0.72
C SER A 49 -21.52 11.19 -0.22
N GLN A 50 -21.40 10.97 -1.52
CA GLN A 50 -21.60 12.01 -2.53
C GLN A 50 -22.49 11.52 -3.68
N ASN A 51 -23.21 12.45 -4.29
CA ASN A 51 -23.95 12.20 -5.53
C ASN A 51 -23.32 13.04 -6.64
N TRP A 52 -22.78 12.37 -7.67
CA TRP A 52 -22.17 13.03 -8.81
C TRP A 52 -23.09 12.96 -10.02
N ASP A 53 -23.32 14.10 -10.67
CA ASP A 53 -24.00 14.14 -11.97
C ASP A 53 -23.10 13.47 -13.02
N ALA A 54 -23.61 12.43 -13.69
CA ALA A 54 -22.89 11.71 -14.71
C ALA A 54 -22.52 12.63 -15.89
N ALA A 55 -23.37 13.61 -16.25
CA ALA A 55 -23.08 14.55 -17.33
C ALA A 55 -21.89 15.48 -17.02
N GLU A 56 -21.60 15.72 -15.73
CA GLU A 56 -20.45 16.49 -15.25
C GLU A 56 -19.27 15.59 -14.82
N THR A 57 -19.30 14.30 -15.18
CA THR A 57 -18.31 13.30 -14.79
C THR A 57 -17.62 12.67 -16.00
N ALA A 58 -16.31 12.48 -15.92
CA ALA A 58 -15.56 11.68 -16.88
C ALA A 58 -15.03 10.38 -16.26
N VAL A 59 -15.00 9.30 -17.06
CA VAL A 59 -14.23 8.09 -16.76
C VAL A 59 -13.03 8.07 -17.70
N ILE A 60 -11.83 8.07 -17.13
CA ILE A 60 -10.57 7.97 -17.87
C ILE A 60 -10.01 6.56 -17.69
N VAL A 61 -9.83 5.85 -18.80
CA VAL A 61 -9.22 4.50 -18.86
C VAL A 61 -7.75 4.68 -19.20
N CYS A 62 -6.90 4.59 -18.18
CA CYS A 62 -5.45 4.79 -18.27
C CYS A 62 -4.74 3.49 -18.62
N ASP A 63 -4.04 3.49 -19.77
CA ASP A 63 -2.99 2.51 -20.07
C ASP A 63 -3.42 1.02 -20.01
N VAL A 64 -4.70 0.70 -20.19
CA VAL A 64 -5.18 -0.70 -20.29
C VAL A 64 -4.83 -1.26 -21.67
N TRP A 65 -3.55 -1.57 -21.88
CA TRP A 65 -2.97 -1.96 -23.17
C TRP A 65 -3.31 -3.38 -23.63
N ASP A 66 -3.08 -3.65 -24.92
CA ASP A 66 -3.23 -4.97 -25.54
C ASP A 66 -2.17 -6.00 -25.09
N TYR A 67 -0.95 -5.53 -24.80
CA TYR A 67 0.15 -6.35 -24.30
C TYR A 67 1.02 -5.59 -23.31
N HIS A 68 1.78 -6.33 -22.51
CA HIS A 68 2.77 -5.77 -21.59
C HIS A 68 3.99 -6.70 -21.50
N HIS A 69 5.16 -6.17 -21.11
CA HIS A 69 6.39 -6.96 -21.01
C HIS A 69 6.33 -7.96 -19.84
N CYS A 70 5.60 -7.60 -18.77
CA CYS A 70 5.24 -8.49 -17.67
C CYS A 70 3.98 -9.30 -18.03
N LEU A 71 4.09 -10.62 -18.08
CA LEU A 71 3.01 -11.55 -18.38
C LEU A 71 1.92 -11.51 -17.29
N ASN A 72 2.31 -11.42 -16.02
CA ASN A 72 1.38 -11.32 -14.90
C ASN A 72 0.55 -10.03 -14.95
N ALA A 73 1.11 -8.90 -15.41
CA ALA A 73 0.34 -7.69 -15.69
C ALA A 73 -0.71 -7.91 -16.80
N VAL A 74 -0.36 -8.62 -17.88
CA VAL A 74 -1.32 -9.01 -18.93
C VAL A 74 -2.43 -9.90 -18.36
N ARG A 75 -2.09 -10.89 -17.53
CA ARG A 75 -3.06 -11.77 -16.87
C ARG A 75 -4.05 -10.97 -15.99
N ARG A 76 -3.56 -10.01 -15.21
CA ARG A 76 -4.40 -9.14 -14.36
C ARG A 76 -5.32 -8.23 -15.18
N VAL A 77 -4.82 -7.60 -16.24
CA VAL A 77 -5.65 -6.82 -17.18
C VAL A 77 -6.75 -7.69 -17.78
N ASN A 78 -6.41 -8.89 -18.22
CA ASN A 78 -7.39 -9.83 -18.80
C ASN A 78 -8.48 -10.23 -17.82
N GLU A 79 -8.17 -10.24 -16.52
CA GLU A 79 -9.12 -10.61 -15.47
C GLU A 79 -10.11 -9.49 -15.14
N PHE A 80 -9.64 -8.26 -14.89
CA PHE A 80 -10.54 -7.15 -14.52
C PHE A 80 -11.14 -6.44 -15.74
N GLY A 81 -10.52 -6.55 -16.92
CA GLY A 81 -10.92 -5.87 -18.16
C GLY A 81 -12.40 -6.02 -18.51
N PRO A 82 -12.98 -7.24 -18.52
CA PRO A 82 -14.41 -7.42 -18.80
C PRO A 82 -15.34 -6.67 -17.84
N ARG A 83 -14.94 -6.49 -16.57
CA ARG A 83 -15.71 -5.73 -15.59
C ARG A 83 -15.54 -4.23 -15.79
N LEU A 84 -14.32 -3.77 -16.06
CA LEU A 84 -14.08 -2.37 -16.42
C LEU A 84 -14.87 -1.97 -17.66
N ASN A 85 -14.97 -2.84 -18.67
CA ASN A 85 -15.78 -2.57 -19.86
C ASN A 85 -17.27 -2.37 -19.52
N LYS A 86 -17.84 -3.22 -18.65
CA LYS A 86 -19.22 -3.04 -18.17
C LYS A 86 -19.40 -1.70 -17.45
N LEU A 87 -18.41 -1.30 -16.65
CA LEU A 87 -18.44 -0.01 -15.95
C LEU A 87 -18.38 1.16 -16.93
N VAL A 88 -17.51 1.11 -17.93
CA VAL A 88 -17.42 2.11 -18.99
C VAL A 88 -18.74 2.22 -19.76
N GLN A 89 -19.34 1.08 -20.15
CA GLN A 89 -20.63 1.04 -20.83
C GLN A 89 -21.75 1.64 -19.96
N GLU A 90 -21.78 1.32 -18.67
CA GLU A 90 -22.78 1.85 -17.74
C GLU A 90 -22.59 3.36 -17.48
N ALA A 91 -21.35 3.80 -17.29
CA ALA A 91 -21.03 5.22 -17.14
C ALA A 91 -21.44 6.02 -18.38
N ARG A 92 -21.10 5.50 -19.58
CA ARG A 92 -21.51 6.07 -20.87
C ARG A 92 -23.04 6.12 -21.00
N ARG A 93 -23.75 5.07 -20.57
CA ARG A 93 -25.22 5.01 -20.59
C ARG A 93 -25.86 6.06 -19.69
N ARG A 94 -25.23 6.40 -18.56
CA ARG A 94 -25.70 7.46 -17.64
C ARG A 94 -25.33 8.87 -18.09
N GLY A 95 -24.43 9.03 -19.07
CA GLY A 95 -24.08 10.32 -19.64
C GLY A 95 -22.65 10.79 -19.36
N ALA A 96 -21.82 9.96 -18.73
CA ALA A 96 -20.42 10.29 -18.47
C ALA A 96 -19.59 10.35 -19.75
N VAL A 97 -18.61 11.26 -19.76
CA VAL A 97 -17.61 11.36 -20.83
C VAL A 97 -16.60 10.22 -20.66
N ILE A 98 -16.39 9.42 -21.70
CA ILE A 98 -15.40 8.34 -21.68
C ILE A 98 -14.16 8.77 -22.46
N ILE A 99 -13.00 8.71 -21.81
CA ILE A 99 -11.70 9.00 -22.41
C ILE A 99 -10.81 7.77 -22.27
N HIS A 100 -10.42 7.20 -23.40
CA HIS A 100 -9.45 6.13 -23.48
C HIS A 100 -8.06 6.75 -23.66
N ALA A 101 -7.15 6.44 -22.75
CA ALA A 101 -5.81 6.99 -22.75
C ALA A 101 -4.75 5.88 -22.76
N PRO A 102 -4.65 5.08 -23.85
CA PRO A 102 -3.57 4.12 -24.03
C PRO A 102 -2.31 4.87 -24.47
N SER A 103 -1.44 5.19 -23.52
CA SER A 103 -0.24 5.97 -23.78
C SER A 103 0.72 5.26 -24.71
N ASP A 104 1.46 6.05 -25.50
CA ASP A 104 2.43 5.58 -26.50
C ASP A 104 1.77 4.80 -27.67
N CYS A 105 0.43 4.79 -27.76
CA CYS A 105 -0.33 4.06 -28.79
C CYS A 105 -1.05 4.95 -29.81
N MET A 106 -0.92 6.28 -29.74
CA MET A 106 -1.66 7.20 -30.61
C MET A 106 -1.57 6.92 -32.12
N PRO A 107 -0.43 6.44 -32.69
CA PRO A 107 -0.36 6.08 -34.10
C PRO A 107 -1.41 5.05 -34.55
N ALA A 108 -1.80 4.09 -33.69
CA ALA A 108 -2.82 3.10 -34.01
C ALA A 108 -4.22 3.70 -34.16
N TYR A 109 -4.43 4.92 -33.64
CA TYR A 109 -5.71 5.60 -33.62
C TYR A 109 -5.76 6.82 -34.53
N ALA A 110 -4.73 7.11 -35.35
CA ALA A 110 -4.64 8.34 -36.13
C ALA A 110 -5.92 8.68 -36.92
N GLU A 111 -6.54 7.67 -37.53
CA GLU A 111 -7.77 7.78 -38.32
C GLU A 111 -9.04 7.37 -37.54
N HIS A 112 -8.91 6.96 -36.27
CA HIS A 112 -10.05 6.50 -35.48
C HIS A 112 -10.95 7.69 -35.11
N PRO A 113 -12.30 7.59 -35.28
CA PRO A 113 -13.20 8.71 -35.01
C PRO A 113 -13.07 9.32 -33.61
N ALA A 114 -12.84 8.50 -32.58
CA ALA A 114 -12.62 8.98 -31.20
C ALA A 114 -11.31 9.80 -31.04
N ARG A 115 -10.26 9.47 -31.80
CA ARG A 115 -9.00 10.24 -31.81
C ARG A 115 -9.18 11.56 -32.55
N LEU A 116 -9.82 11.52 -33.71
CA LEU A 116 -10.17 12.72 -34.49
C LEU A 116 -11.06 13.68 -33.67
N ARG A 117 -11.98 13.14 -32.85
CA ARG A 117 -12.81 13.92 -31.92
C ARG A 117 -11.97 14.60 -30.82
N ALA A 118 -10.96 13.92 -30.31
CA ALA A 118 -10.03 14.48 -29.33
C ALA A 118 -9.19 15.62 -29.95
N THR A 119 -8.57 15.38 -31.11
CA THR A 119 -7.70 16.38 -31.76
C THR A 119 -8.45 17.57 -32.34
N SER A 120 -9.74 17.41 -32.69
CA SER A 120 -10.61 18.51 -33.12
C SER A 120 -11.21 19.31 -31.96
N THR A 121 -11.02 18.87 -30.70
CA THR A 121 -11.42 19.66 -29.54
C THR A 121 -10.43 20.82 -29.37
N PRO A 122 -10.88 22.09 -29.45
CA PRO A 122 -9.98 23.23 -29.31
C PRO A 122 -9.23 23.20 -27.98
N ILE A 123 -7.92 23.41 -28.03
CA ILE A 123 -7.11 23.51 -26.81
C ILE A 123 -7.53 24.76 -26.04
N VAL A 124 -7.87 24.60 -24.77
CA VAL A 124 -8.23 25.71 -23.89
C VAL A 124 -6.98 26.53 -23.54
N ALA A 125 -7.07 27.86 -23.69
CA ALA A 125 -5.92 28.75 -23.53
C ALA A 125 -5.44 28.89 -22.07
N ASP A 126 -6.32 28.57 -21.12
CA ASP A 126 -6.12 28.62 -19.67
C ASP A 126 -5.86 27.23 -19.06
N ALA A 127 -5.40 26.27 -19.87
CA ALA A 127 -4.95 24.98 -19.35
C ALA A 127 -3.80 25.17 -18.35
N PRO A 128 -3.69 24.33 -17.30
CA PRO A 128 -2.55 24.38 -16.39
C PRO A 128 -1.23 24.26 -17.14
N ALA A 129 -0.25 25.08 -16.76
CA ALA A 129 0.99 25.25 -17.53
C ALA A 129 1.81 23.96 -17.66
N ASP A 130 1.71 23.05 -16.70
CA ASP A 130 2.40 21.77 -16.63
C ASP A 130 1.51 20.58 -16.96
N ILE A 131 0.28 20.79 -17.47
CA ILE A 131 -0.67 19.70 -17.75
C ILE A 131 -0.16 18.71 -18.79
N GLU A 132 0.80 19.09 -19.63
CA GLU A 132 1.43 18.20 -20.62
C GLU A 132 2.48 17.26 -20.04
N ARG A 133 2.89 17.47 -18.78
CA ARG A 133 4.03 16.80 -18.16
C ARG A 133 3.58 15.65 -17.27
N TRP A 134 4.48 14.69 -17.12
CA TRP A 134 4.38 13.70 -16.05
C TRP A 134 4.43 14.40 -14.69
N CYS A 135 3.56 14.02 -13.77
CA CYS A 135 3.50 14.56 -12.41
C CYS A 135 3.98 13.50 -11.42
N SER A 136 5.24 13.58 -11.03
CA SER A 136 5.85 12.58 -10.14
C SER A 136 5.40 12.73 -8.69
N ARG A 137 5.04 13.94 -8.26
CA ARG A 137 4.65 14.24 -6.88
C ARG A 137 3.79 15.51 -6.81
N ILE A 138 2.90 15.56 -5.83
CA ILE A 138 2.18 16.79 -5.43
C ILE A 138 2.50 17.16 -3.97
N PRO A 139 2.28 18.42 -3.53
CA PRO A 139 2.68 18.87 -2.19
C PRO A 139 2.15 18.02 -1.03
N SER A 140 0.94 17.48 -1.15
CA SER A 140 0.33 16.60 -0.13
C SER A 140 1.02 15.23 0.01
N GLU A 141 1.90 14.86 -0.92
CA GLU A 141 2.73 13.66 -0.84
C GLU A 141 4.12 13.95 -0.23
N GLU A 142 4.52 15.21 0.00
CA GLU A 142 5.89 15.58 0.46
C GLU A 142 6.27 14.97 1.82
N GLN A 143 5.28 14.77 2.68
CA GLN A 143 5.47 14.19 4.02
C GLN A 143 5.29 12.66 4.04
N GLY A 144 4.85 12.06 2.93
CA GLY A 144 4.65 10.63 2.81
C GLY A 144 5.92 9.90 2.36
N VAL A 145 6.07 8.65 2.83
CA VAL A 145 7.07 7.70 2.30
C VAL A 145 6.40 6.87 1.22
N TYR A 146 7.04 6.74 0.05
CA TYR A 146 6.50 5.91 -1.02
C TYR A 146 6.45 4.43 -0.61
N PRO A 147 5.31 3.73 -0.75
CA PRO A 147 5.05 2.53 0.06
C PRO A 147 5.55 1.21 -0.54
N ILE A 148 6.20 1.25 -1.72
CA ILE A 148 6.78 0.06 -2.38
C ILE A 148 8.10 0.41 -3.09
N ASP A 149 8.96 -0.59 -3.22
CA ASP A 149 10.12 -0.55 -4.11
C ASP A 149 9.70 -1.03 -5.52
N GLN A 150 9.70 -0.11 -6.48
CA GLN A 150 9.39 -0.36 -7.89
C GLN A 150 10.62 -0.28 -8.80
N SER A 151 11.81 -0.32 -8.20
CA SER A 151 13.07 0.06 -8.81
C SER A 151 13.56 -0.90 -9.91
N ASN A 152 12.99 -2.11 -9.97
CA ASN A 152 13.17 -3.08 -11.08
C ASN A 152 12.05 -3.01 -12.13
N GLY A 153 11.21 -1.97 -12.10
CA GLY A 153 10.03 -1.85 -12.95
C GLY A 153 8.80 -2.61 -12.44
N GLY A 154 8.91 -3.32 -11.30
CA GLY A 154 7.80 -4.06 -10.68
C GLY A 154 7.41 -5.36 -11.38
N GLU A 155 8.34 -5.92 -12.18
CA GLU A 155 8.17 -7.20 -12.88
C GLU A 155 8.05 -8.35 -11.88
N ASP A 156 6.88 -9.00 -11.85
CA ASP A 156 6.54 -10.08 -10.93
C ASP A 156 6.41 -11.46 -11.60
N ASP A 157 6.85 -11.59 -12.86
CA ASP A 157 6.93 -12.87 -13.56
C ASP A 157 7.96 -13.83 -12.92
N ASP A 158 7.69 -15.12 -13.00
CA ASP A 158 8.75 -16.13 -12.85
C ASP A 158 9.79 -15.93 -13.96
N PRO A 159 11.11 -15.92 -13.66
CA PRO A 159 12.14 -15.64 -14.67
C PRO A 159 12.09 -16.54 -15.91
N ALA A 160 11.68 -17.81 -15.76
CA ALA A 160 11.57 -18.72 -16.89
C ALA A 160 10.28 -18.46 -17.69
N GLU A 161 9.17 -18.09 -17.03
CA GLU A 161 7.97 -17.58 -17.72
C GLU A 161 8.28 -16.30 -18.49
N HIS A 162 8.96 -15.34 -17.86
CA HIS A 162 9.33 -14.07 -18.47
C HIS A 162 10.16 -14.26 -19.74
N ALA A 163 11.18 -15.14 -19.70
CA ALA A 163 12.01 -15.45 -20.86
C ALA A 163 11.19 -16.03 -22.02
N ARG A 164 10.25 -16.95 -21.75
CA ARG A 164 9.35 -17.50 -22.78
C ARG A 164 8.39 -16.45 -23.33
N TRP A 165 7.84 -15.62 -22.45
CA TRP A 165 6.92 -14.55 -22.84
C TRP A 165 7.62 -13.54 -23.75
N ARG A 166 8.86 -13.18 -23.44
CA ARG A 166 9.72 -12.35 -24.30
C ARG A 166 9.89 -12.94 -25.70
N GLU A 167 10.16 -14.23 -25.82
CA GLU A 167 10.25 -14.92 -27.11
C GLU A 167 8.91 -14.89 -27.86
N GLU A 168 7.79 -15.05 -27.16
CA GLU A 168 6.46 -14.97 -27.74
C GLU A 168 6.14 -13.57 -28.29
N LEU A 169 6.48 -12.51 -27.55
CA LEU A 169 6.32 -11.13 -28.00
C LEU A 169 7.12 -10.86 -29.29
N ILE A 170 8.38 -11.33 -29.34
CA ILE A 170 9.22 -11.22 -30.55
C ILE A 170 8.58 -11.98 -31.72
N ALA A 171 8.07 -13.18 -31.48
CA ALA A 171 7.40 -13.99 -32.51
C ALA A 171 6.11 -13.32 -33.04
N LYS A 172 5.43 -12.52 -32.21
CA LYS A 172 4.28 -11.67 -32.61
C LYS A 172 4.69 -10.38 -33.32
N GLY A 173 5.99 -10.14 -33.53
CA GLY A 173 6.50 -8.91 -34.13
C GLY A 173 6.48 -7.70 -33.19
N ARG A 174 6.32 -7.90 -31.88
CA ARG A 174 6.28 -6.83 -30.87
C ARG A 174 7.67 -6.54 -30.32
N ASN A 175 7.89 -5.30 -29.89
CA ASN A 175 9.06 -4.95 -29.10
C ASN A 175 8.91 -5.57 -27.70
N PRO A 176 9.76 -6.51 -27.28
CA PRO A 176 9.57 -7.19 -26.00
C PRO A 176 9.71 -6.28 -24.77
N ASN A 177 10.31 -5.09 -24.89
CA ASN A 177 10.44 -4.14 -23.79
C ASN A 177 9.25 -3.17 -23.69
N LEU A 178 8.55 -2.93 -24.81
CA LEU A 178 7.40 -2.01 -24.93
C LEU A 178 6.41 -2.62 -25.94
N PRO A 179 5.73 -3.73 -25.61
CA PRO A 179 4.99 -4.52 -26.60
C PRO A 179 3.62 -3.96 -26.96
N TRP A 180 3.11 -2.99 -26.21
CA TRP A 180 1.80 -2.39 -26.45
C TRP A 180 1.79 -1.53 -27.71
N GLU A 181 0.70 -1.64 -28.46
CA GLU A 181 0.46 -0.80 -29.65
C GLU A 181 -0.90 -0.11 -29.61
N ARG A 182 -1.81 -0.56 -28.74
CA ARG A 182 -3.19 -0.07 -28.59
C ARG A 182 -3.76 -0.42 -27.22
N GLN A 183 -4.95 0.09 -26.92
CA GLN A 183 -5.78 -0.39 -25.80
C GLN A 183 -6.21 -1.85 -26.05
N SER A 184 -6.36 -2.60 -24.96
CA SER A 184 -6.96 -3.94 -24.97
C SER A 184 -8.34 -3.94 -25.62
N ASP A 185 -8.59 -4.93 -26.50
CA ASP A 185 -9.89 -5.16 -27.14
C ASP A 185 -10.98 -5.60 -26.12
N LEU A 186 -10.61 -5.84 -24.86
CA LEU A 186 -11.55 -6.11 -23.77
C LEU A 186 -12.39 -4.88 -23.40
N ILE A 187 -11.88 -3.67 -23.68
CA ILE A 187 -12.57 -2.41 -23.40
C ILE A 187 -13.01 -1.77 -24.72
N GLU A 188 -14.32 -1.72 -24.93
CA GLU A 188 -14.92 -1.18 -26.15
C GLU A 188 -14.78 0.35 -26.20
N ILE A 189 -14.23 0.84 -27.32
CA ILE A 189 -14.20 2.27 -27.67
C ILE A 189 -15.39 2.55 -28.60
N ASP A 190 -16.39 3.29 -28.11
CA ASP A 190 -17.53 3.72 -28.92
C ASP A 190 -17.08 4.86 -29.85
N SER A 191 -16.86 4.50 -31.12
CA SER A 191 -16.41 5.44 -32.17
C SER A 191 -17.30 6.68 -32.32
N ALA A 192 -18.58 6.60 -31.97
CA ALA A 192 -19.52 7.70 -32.11
C ALA A 192 -19.48 8.68 -30.92
N LYS A 193 -19.04 8.24 -29.74
CA LYS A 193 -19.20 9.00 -28.49
C LYS A 193 -17.89 9.27 -27.75
N ASP A 194 -16.96 8.34 -27.77
CA ASP A 194 -15.79 8.37 -26.90
C ASP A 194 -14.66 9.22 -27.47
N TYR A 195 -13.63 9.42 -26.64
CA TYR A 195 -12.39 10.10 -26.97
C TYR A 195 -11.19 9.16 -26.81
N VAL A 196 -10.18 9.34 -27.65
CA VAL A 196 -8.88 8.66 -27.49
C VAL A 196 -7.76 9.69 -27.45
N SER A 197 -7.07 9.82 -26.32
CA SER A 197 -5.89 10.67 -26.18
C SER A 197 -5.10 10.32 -24.92
N ASP A 198 -3.77 10.30 -25.06
CA ASP A 198 -2.81 10.25 -23.95
C ASP A 198 -2.15 11.62 -23.66
N ARG A 199 -2.61 12.69 -24.33
CA ARG A 199 -2.02 14.03 -24.23
C ARG A 199 -2.80 14.90 -23.26
N GLY A 200 -2.14 15.32 -22.19
CA GLY A 200 -2.73 16.16 -21.12
C GLY A 200 -3.54 17.37 -21.62
N PRO A 201 -3.01 18.23 -22.52
CA PRO A 201 -3.76 19.39 -23.01
C PRO A 201 -5.05 19.02 -23.76
N GLU A 202 -5.05 17.92 -24.51
CA GLU A 202 -6.24 17.45 -25.23
C GLU A 202 -7.26 16.89 -24.24
N VAL A 203 -6.83 16.02 -23.31
CA VAL A 203 -7.69 15.47 -22.25
C VAL A 203 -8.31 16.59 -21.42
N TRP A 204 -7.50 17.54 -20.94
CA TRP A 204 -7.99 18.69 -20.17
C TRP A 204 -9.04 19.51 -20.94
N SER A 205 -8.80 19.76 -22.22
CA SER A 205 -9.72 20.52 -23.07
C SER A 205 -11.05 19.77 -23.30
N ILE A 206 -11.01 18.43 -23.40
CA ILE A 206 -12.20 17.59 -23.44
C ILE A 206 -13.00 17.74 -22.14
N LEU A 207 -12.33 17.66 -20.98
CA LEU A 207 -12.98 17.85 -19.68
C LEU A 207 -13.67 19.23 -19.60
N GLN A 208 -12.98 20.30 -20.01
CA GLN A 208 -13.54 21.66 -19.99
C GLN A 208 -14.72 21.82 -20.96
N LYS A 209 -14.61 21.29 -22.18
CA LYS A 209 -15.67 21.36 -23.19
C LYS A 209 -17.00 20.77 -22.71
N HIS A 210 -16.93 19.70 -21.92
CA HIS A 210 -18.10 19.01 -21.38
C HIS A 210 -18.49 19.49 -19.98
N GLY A 211 -17.84 20.52 -19.43
CA GLY A 211 -18.13 21.01 -18.09
C GLY A 211 -17.83 19.97 -17.00
N VAL A 212 -16.90 19.04 -17.25
CA VAL A 212 -16.56 17.97 -16.30
C VAL A 212 -15.94 18.55 -15.04
N LYS A 213 -16.57 18.27 -13.91
CA LYS A 213 -16.09 18.60 -12.56
C LYS A 213 -15.44 17.39 -11.89
N ASN A 214 -15.96 16.20 -12.19
CA ASN A 214 -15.56 14.97 -11.52
C ASN A 214 -14.85 13.99 -12.45
N VAL A 215 -13.80 13.33 -11.97
CA VAL A 215 -12.99 12.38 -12.74
C VAL A 215 -12.89 11.07 -11.98
N ILE A 216 -13.32 9.98 -12.62
CA ILE A 216 -13.09 8.62 -12.16
C ILE A 216 -11.94 8.06 -13.00
N LEU A 217 -10.81 7.75 -12.37
CA LEU A 217 -9.66 7.17 -13.05
C LEU A 217 -9.57 5.68 -12.74
N ALA A 218 -9.40 4.86 -13.78
CA ALA A 218 -9.17 3.42 -13.70
C ALA A 218 -8.06 3.06 -14.70
N GLY A 219 -7.36 1.95 -14.50
CA GLY A 219 -6.24 1.62 -15.38
C GLY A 219 -5.17 0.76 -14.72
N VAL A 220 -3.99 0.69 -15.30
CA VAL A 220 -2.88 -0.10 -14.72
C VAL A 220 -1.67 0.73 -14.39
N HIS A 221 -0.81 0.13 -13.58
CA HIS A 221 0.38 0.72 -13.01
C HIS A 221 0.00 1.91 -12.13
N THR A 222 -0.78 1.62 -11.09
CA THR A 222 -1.34 2.59 -10.14
C THR A 222 -0.25 3.49 -9.58
N ASN A 223 0.88 2.89 -9.23
CA ASN A 223 2.12 3.49 -8.74
C ASN A 223 2.91 4.31 -9.78
N MET A 224 2.50 4.30 -11.04
CA MET A 224 3.19 4.97 -12.13
C MET A 224 2.17 5.74 -12.96
N CYS A 225 1.53 5.08 -13.92
CA CYS A 225 0.78 5.72 -14.99
C CYS A 225 -0.50 6.40 -14.48
N VAL A 226 -1.31 5.68 -13.70
CA VAL A 226 -2.56 6.21 -13.12
C VAL A 226 -2.27 7.42 -12.22
N LEU A 227 -1.19 7.38 -11.43
CA LEU A 227 -0.79 8.52 -10.59
C LEU A 227 -0.21 9.68 -11.41
N GLY A 228 0.74 9.39 -12.30
CA GLY A 228 1.70 10.36 -12.81
C GLY A 228 1.54 10.78 -14.27
N ARG A 229 0.71 10.13 -15.09
CA ARG A 229 0.48 10.58 -16.47
C ARG A 229 -0.04 12.03 -16.50
N PRO A 230 0.12 12.76 -17.62
CA PRO A 230 -0.45 14.10 -17.82
C PRO A 230 -1.96 14.24 -17.51
N PHE A 231 -2.68 13.13 -17.57
CA PHE A 231 -4.11 13.01 -17.26
C PHE A 231 -4.40 12.20 -15.97
N GLY A 232 -3.36 11.83 -15.23
CA GLY A 232 -3.42 10.99 -14.02
C GLY A 232 -3.93 11.71 -12.78
N LEU A 233 -4.07 10.96 -11.68
CA LEU A 233 -4.65 11.43 -10.42
C LEU A 233 -4.01 12.72 -9.91
N ARG A 234 -2.67 12.79 -9.93
CA ARG A 234 -1.93 13.94 -9.40
C ARG A 234 -2.23 15.21 -10.18
N GLN A 235 -2.25 15.13 -11.51
CA GLN A 235 -2.60 16.28 -12.36
C GLN A 235 -4.05 16.70 -12.16
N MET A 236 -4.98 15.76 -12.04
CA MET A 236 -6.39 16.08 -11.81
C MET A 236 -6.63 16.71 -10.43
N ALA A 237 -6.04 16.15 -9.38
CA ALA A 237 -6.16 16.64 -8.01
C ALA A 237 -5.52 18.04 -7.85
N LYS A 238 -4.25 18.19 -8.27
CA LYS A 238 -3.51 19.46 -8.18
C LYS A 238 -4.21 20.60 -8.91
N ASN A 239 -4.88 20.31 -10.02
CA ASN A 239 -5.56 21.30 -10.84
C ASN A 239 -7.07 21.43 -10.54
N GLY A 240 -7.53 20.93 -9.39
CA GLY A 240 -8.84 21.26 -8.83
C GLY A 240 -10.02 20.47 -9.40
N LYS A 241 -9.80 19.29 -10.00
CA LYS A 241 -10.89 18.35 -10.30
C LYS A 241 -11.25 17.53 -9.06
N ASN A 242 -12.53 17.18 -8.91
CA ASN A 242 -12.94 16.16 -7.95
C ASN A 242 -12.56 14.80 -8.53
N VAL A 243 -11.41 14.27 -8.15
CA VAL A 243 -10.89 13.02 -8.70
C VAL A 243 -11.03 11.88 -7.70
N VAL A 244 -11.36 10.69 -8.20
CA VAL A 244 -11.31 9.44 -7.44
C VAL A 244 -10.59 8.35 -8.23
N LEU A 245 -9.84 7.51 -7.51
CA LEU A 245 -9.36 6.24 -8.03
C LEU A 245 -10.46 5.18 -7.92
N LEU A 246 -10.68 4.43 -9.00
CA LEU A 246 -11.50 3.22 -8.99
C LEU A 246 -10.67 2.02 -8.50
N ARG A 247 -10.56 1.87 -7.17
CA ARG A 247 -9.54 1.05 -6.49
C ARG A 247 -9.56 -0.44 -6.81
N ASP A 248 -10.67 -0.96 -7.30
CA ASP A 248 -10.81 -2.38 -7.64
C ASP A 248 -10.70 -2.64 -9.15
N MET A 249 -10.56 -1.60 -9.97
CA MET A 249 -10.27 -1.65 -11.41
C MET A 249 -8.88 -1.08 -11.69
N THR A 250 -7.93 -1.43 -10.84
CA THR A 250 -6.55 -0.97 -10.95
C THR A 250 -5.55 -2.06 -10.59
N ASP A 251 -4.31 -1.89 -11.05
CA ASP A 251 -3.20 -2.79 -10.77
C ASP A 251 -1.90 -2.01 -10.58
N THR A 252 -0.96 -2.51 -9.78
CA THR A 252 0.34 -1.88 -9.50
C THR A 252 1.45 -2.71 -10.12
N MET A 253 2.48 -2.06 -10.64
CA MET A 253 3.72 -2.78 -10.97
C MET A 253 4.53 -2.96 -9.68
N TYR A 254 4.48 -4.16 -9.10
CA TYR A 254 5.18 -4.50 -7.87
C TYR A 254 5.65 -5.96 -7.88
N ASP A 255 6.95 -6.13 -7.66
CA ASP A 255 7.61 -7.43 -7.50
C ASP A 255 7.60 -7.83 -6.01
N PRO A 256 6.93 -8.94 -5.62
CA PRO A 256 6.92 -9.44 -4.25
C PRO A 256 8.31 -9.76 -3.65
N GLN A 257 9.36 -9.85 -4.46
CA GLN A 257 10.76 -9.99 -4.03
C GLN A 257 11.43 -8.66 -3.70
N ARG A 258 10.72 -7.55 -3.85
CA ARG A 258 11.16 -6.19 -3.49
C ARG A 258 10.46 -5.71 -2.23
N TRP A 259 11.09 -4.78 -1.52
CA TRP A 259 10.50 -4.19 -0.32
C TRP A 259 9.08 -3.67 -0.61
N PRO A 260 8.08 -3.95 0.25
CA PRO A 260 8.18 -4.49 1.60
C PRO A 260 8.07 -6.02 1.73
N TYR A 261 8.36 -6.79 0.67
CA TYR A 261 8.34 -8.26 0.65
C TYR A 261 6.99 -8.88 0.96
N VAL A 262 5.93 -8.23 0.48
CA VAL A 262 4.54 -8.63 0.67
C VAL A 262 3.99 -9.27 -0.59
N SER A 263 2.77 -9.84 -0.53
CA SER A 263 2.13 -10.32 -1.75
C SER A 263 1.90 -9.15 -2.73
N HIS A 264 1.82 -9.46 -4.02
CA HIS A 264 1.52 -8.46 -5.05
C HIS A 264 0.25 -7.64 -4.72
N PHE A 265 -0.80 -8.33 -4.27
CA PHE A 265 -2.07 -7.70 -3.89
C PHE A 265 -1.95 -6.79 -2.66
N THR A 266 -1.03 -7.07 -1.74
CA THR A 266 -0.71 -6.14 -0.65
C THR A 266 0.01 -4.90 -1.18
N GLY A 267 0.86 -5.03 -2.20
CA GLY A 267 1.42 -3.88 -2.92
C GLY A 267 0.33 -2.99 -3.52
N ASN A 268 -0.71 -3.59 -4.12
CA ASN A 268 -1.91 -2.86 -4.57
C ASN A 268 -2.59 -2.12 -3.41
N ASP A 269 -2.84 -2.81 -2.28
CA ASP A 269 -3.47 -2.21 -1.09
C ASP A 269 -2.66 -1.01 -0.54
N LEU A 270 -1.32 -1.12 -0.55
CA LEU A 270 -0.41 -0.09 -0.07
C LEU A 270 -0.44 1.16 -0.95
N ILE A 271 -0.46 1.00 -2.27
CA ILE A 271 -0.56 2.14 -3.20
C ILE A 271 -1.94 2.79 -3.13
N VAL A 272 -3.02 1.99 -3.03
CA VAL A 272 -4.37 2.53 -2.78
C VAL A 272 -4.40 3.32 -1.47
N SER A 273 -3.75 2.80 -0.41
CA SER A 273 -3.63 3.51 0.86
C SER A 273 -2.85 4.82 0.74
N HIS A 274 -1.78 4.87 -0.06
CA HIS A 274 -1.04 6.10 -0.33
C HIS A 274 -1.91 7.13 -1.06
N VAL A 275 -2.67 6.70 -2.07
CA VAL A 275 -3.62 7.54 -2.80
C VAL A 275 -4.66 8.14 -1.84
N GLU A 276 -5.25 7.32 -0.97
CA GLU A 276 -6.28 7.73 0.00
C GLU A 276 -5.80 8.75 1.03
N ARG A 277 -4.50 8.73 1.38
CA ARG A 277 -3.90 9.64 2.36
C ARG A 277 -3.49 10.96 1.73
N HIS A 278 -2.93 10.91 0.52
CA HIS A 278 -2.13 12.02 0.00
C HIS A 278 -2.63 12.59 -1.32
N VAL A 279 -3.45 11.87 -2.08
CA VAL A 279 -3.79 12.28 -3.45
C VAL A 279 -5.28 12.56 -3.60
N CYS A 280 -6.13 11.56 -3.37
CA CYS A 280 -7.57 11.71 -3.55
C CYS A 280 -8.35 10.54 -2.91
N PRO A 281 -9.66 10.70 -2.67
CA PRO A 281 -10.51 9.58 -2.25
C PRO A 281 -10.61 8.47 -3.31
N THR A 282 -11.13 7.32 -2.91
CA THR A 282 -11.34 6.17 -3.81
C THR A 282 -12.77 5.66 -3.78
N ILE A 283 -13.20 5.06 -4.89
CA ILE A 283 -14.48 4.35 -5.01
C ILE A 283 -14.22 2.94 -5.54
N SER A 284 -15.24 2.09 -5.50
CA SER A 284 -15.19 0.72 -6.02
C SER A 284 -16.32 0.47 -7.01
N SER A 285 -16.07 -0.42 -7.96
CA SER A 285 -16.89 -0.60 -9.16
C SER A 285 -18.33 -1.05 -8.89
N GLU A 286 -18.59 -1.72 -7.77
CA GLU A 286 -19.94 -2.12 -7.34
C GLU A 286 -20.82 -0.94 -6.98
N GLN A 287 -20.26 0.22 -6.64
CA GLN A 287 -21.04 1.44 -6.41
C GLN A 287 -21.73 1.92 -7.71
N ILE A 288 -21.17 1.60 -8.87
CA ILE A 288 -21.75 1.91 -10.19
C ILE A 288 -22.52 0.71 -10.76
N LEU A 289 -21.95 -0.50 -10.67
CA LEU A 289 -22.47 -1.71 -11.30
C LEU A 289 -23.43 -2.52 -10.42
N GLY A 290 -23.42 -2.30 -9.11
CA GLY A 290 -24.02 -3.19 -8.11
C GLY A 290 -23.21 -4.47 -7.86
N GLY A 291 -23.72 -5.32 -6.98
CA GLY A 291 -23.10 -6.59 -6.60
C GLY A 291 -21.94 -6.39 -5.62
N ASN A 292 -20.88 -7.18 -5.78
CA ASN A 292 -19.68 -7.12 -4.94
C ASN A 292 -18.55 -6.39 -5.66
N ALA A 293 -17.66 -5.77 -4.89
CA ALA A 293 -16.39 -5.24 -5.38
C ALA A 293 -15.59 -6.33 -6.11
N PHE A 294 -14.84 -5.93 -7.14
CA PHE A 294 -13.94 -6.85 -7.82
C PHE A 294 -12.82 -7.31 -6.89
N ARG A 295 -12.43 -8.56 -7.05
CA ARG A 295 -11.29 -9.16 -6.36
C ARG A 295 -10.64 -10.15 -7.31
N PHE A 296 -9.32 -10.02 -7.48
CA PHE A 296 -8.56 -10.96 -8.29
C PHE A 296 -8.72 -12.39 -7.76
N GLN A 297 -8.86 -13.35 -8.66
CA GLN A 297 -9.04 -14.76 -8.36
C GLN A 297 -7.88 -15.31 -7.54
N HIS A 298 -6.66 -14.81 -7.76
CA HIS A 298 -5.48 -15.23 -7.00
C HIS A 298 -5.29 -14.50 -5.67
N ASP A 299 -6.08 -13.45 -5.38
CA ASP A 299 -6.10 -12.86 -4.05
C ASP A 299 -7.03 -13.66 -3.14
N GLN A 300 -6.46 -14.60 -2.38
CA GLN A 300 -7.17 -15.46 -1.42
C GLN A 300 -6.97 -15.05 0.04
N ARG A 301 -6.38 -13.87 0.29
CA ARG A 301 -6.02 -13.40 1.63
C ARG A 301 -7.27 -13.06 2.47
N PRO A 302 -7.49 -13.61 3.68
CA PRO A 302 -8.57 -13.13 4.52
C PRO A 302 -8.39 -11.64 4.87
N ARG A 303 -9.49 -10.89 4.95
CA ARG A 303 -9.51 -9.48 5.36
C ARG A 303 -9.43 -9.40 6.87
N LEU A 304 -8.29 -8.96 7.39
CA LEU A 304 -8.03 -8.78 8.81
C LEU A 304 -8.23 -7.32 9.21
N VAL A 305 -9.09 -7.07 10.20
CA VAL A 305 -9.17 -5.79 10.91
C VAL A 305 -8.40 -5.91 12.21
N ILE A 306 -7.42 -5.01 12.41
CA ILE A 306 -6.70 -4.84 13.68
C ILE A 306 -7.29 -3.61 14.38
N MET A 307 -8.01 -3.85 15.47
CA MET A 307 -8.66 -2.82 16.28
C MET A 307 -7.78 -2.48 17.48
N SER A 308 -7.19 -1.28 17.48
CA SER A 308 -6.29 -0.78 18.52
C SER A 308 -6.86 0.47 19.18
N ALA A 309 -7.32 0.31 20.42
CA ALA A 309 -7.90 1.39 21.22
C ALA A 309 -7.66 1.12 22.71
N GLU A 310 -6.38 1.06 23.08
CA GLU A 310 -5.93 0.91 24.46
C GLU A 310 -4.73 1.83 24.71
N ASP A 311 -4.59 2.30 25.95
CA ASP A 311 -3.63 3.38 26.27
C ASP A 311 -2.50 2.86 27.20
N GLU A 312 -2.30 1.54 27.31
CA GLU A 312 -1.42 0.92 28.32
C GLU A 312 -0.21 0.19 27.70
N TYR A 313 -0.35 -0.40 26.51
CA TYR A 313 0.63 -1.30 25.93
C TYR A 313 1.13 -0.88 24.54
N GLU A 314 0.79 0.33 24.08
CA GLU A 314 1.23 0.90 22.79
C GLU A 314 0.91 -0.01 21.60
N THR A 315 -0.22 -0.73 21.65
CA THR A 315 -0.61 -1.65 20.57
C THR A 315 -1.01 -0.95 19.28
N GLU A 316 -1.27 0.35 19.34
CA GLU A 316 -1.38 1.22 18.16
C GLU A 316 -0.05 1.44 17.43
N ARG A 317 1.09 1.10 18.05
CA ARG A 317 2.42 1.10 17.42
C ARG A 317 2.89 -0.33 17.10
N THR A 318 2.84 -1.22 18.09
CA THR A 318 3.42 -2.58 17.97
C THR A 318 2.65 -3.50 17.02
N LEU A 319 1.31 -3.41 16.96
CA LEU A 319 0.53 -4.27 16.06
C LEU A 319 0.69 -3.88 14.57
N PRO A 320 0.72 -2.58 14.19
CA PRO A 320 1.11 -2.20 12.83
C PRO A 320 2.50 -2.67 12.41
N GLU A 321 3.51 -2.53 13.28
CA GLU A 321 4.87 -3.04 13.02
C GLU A 321 4.87 -4.56 12.80
N PHE A 322 4.21 -5.31 13.70
CA PHE A 322 4.04 -6.75 13.58
C PHE A 322 3.33 -7.15 12.28
N ALA A 323 2.23 -6.47 11.94
CA ALA A 323 1.43 -6.80 10.76
C ALA A 323 2.20 -6.54 9.45
N ALA A 324 2.93 -5.42 9.38
CA ALA A 324 3.77 -5.08 8.24
C ALA A 324 4.87 -6.15 8.00
N GLN A 325 5.44 -6.69 9.08
CA GLN A 325 6.50 -7.70 8.98
C GLN A 325 5.99 -9.12 8.73
N GLN A 326 4.83 -9.48 9.28
CA GLN A 326 4.44 -10.89 9.39
C GLN A 326 3.21 -11.28 8.56
N LEU A 327 2.32 -10.33 8.22
CA LEU A 327 0.98 -10.67 7.73
C LEU A 327 0.74 -10.34 6.26
N GLY A 328 1.55 -9.46 5.66
CA GLY A 328 1.35 -8.93 4.30
C GLY A 328 1.39 -9.96 3.17
N LYS A 329 1.73 -11.22 3.42
CA LYS A 329 1.63 -12.31 2.42
C LYS A 329 0.30 -13.07 2.49
N HIS A 330 -0.31 -13.13 3.66
CA HIS A 330 -1.43 -14.04 3.95
C HIS A 330 -2.74 -13.33 4.25
N PHE A 331 -2.69 -12.07 4.69
CA PHE A 331 -3.86 -11.26 5.04
C PHE A 331 -3.89 -9.95 4.25
N SER A 332 -5.10 -9.47 3.94
CA SER A 332 -5.32 -8.07 3.59
C SER A 332 -5.63 -7.34 4.89
N VAL A 333 -4.71 -6.50 5.36
CA VAL A 333 -4.77 -5.91 6.70
C VAL A 333 -5.33 -4.48 6.64
N SER A 334 -6.22 -4.17 7.57
CA SER A 334 -6.71 -2.82 7.83
C SER A 334 -6.65 -2.52 9.32
N TYR A 335 -6.47 -1.24 9.65
CA TYR A 335 -6.33 -0.77 11.03
C TYR A 335 -7.54 0.07 11.42
N LEU A 336 -8.02 -0.13 12.64
CA LEU A 336 -9.08 0.64 13.27
C LEU A 336 -8.55 1.19 14.59
N PHE A 337 -8.12 2.45 14.57
CA PHE A 337 -7.62 3.15 15.74
C PHE A 337 -8.77 3.85 16.47
N GLY A 338 -8.66 3.93 17.80
CA GLY A 338 -9.54 4.78 18.60
C GLY A 338 -9.39 6.26 18.27
N ASP A 339 -10.46 7.02 18.41
CA ASP A 339 -10.42 8.47 18.26
C ASP A 339 -9.54 9.11 19.34
N ALA A 340 -8.76 10.12 18.95
CA ALA A 340 -7.83 10.82 19.82
C ALA A 340 -8.51 11.70 20.88
N ASN A 341 -9.69 12.25 20.55
CA ASN A 341 -10.42 13.19 21.38
C ASN A 341 -11.57 12.52 22.14
N ASP A 342 -12.09 11.41 21.63
CA ASP A 342 -13.12 10.60 22.28
C ASP A 342 -12.68 9.14 22.46
N ARG A 343 -12.31 8.79 23.69
CA ARG A 343 -11.95 7.41 24.07
C ARG A 343 -13.03 6.36 23.77
N ASN A 344 -14.27 6.74 23.51
CA ASN A 344 -15.37 5.83 23.29
C ASN A 344 -15.73 5.69 21.81
N LEU A 345 -15.03 6.39 20.92
CA LEU A 345 -15.30 6.35 19.49
C LEU A 345 -14.24 5.52 18.75
N LEU A 346 -14.70 4.72 17.79
CA LEU A 346 -13.87 3.97 16.83
C LEU A 346 -14.24 4.39 15.39
N PRO A 347 -13.69 5.49 14.84
CA PRO A 347 -14.10 6.00 13.53
C PRO A 347 -13.93 4.95 12.41
N GLY A 348 -15.02 4.68 11.67
CA GLY A 348 -15.05 3.72 10.55
C GLY A 348 -15.22 2.24 10.95
N ALA A 349 -15.61 1.95 12.20
CA ALA A 349 -15.76 0.58 12.69
C ALA A 349 -16.82 -0.22 11.93
N GLU A 350 -17.96 0.40 11.64
CA GLU A 350 -19.09 -0.22 10.95
C GLU A 350 -18.70 -0.69 9.55
N GLU A 351 -18.08 0.18 8.75
CA GLU A 351 -17.62 -0.14 7.40
C GLU A 351 -16.49 -1.17 7.41
N ALA A 352 -15.53 -1.04 8.33
CA ALA A 352 -14.41 -1.97 8.42
C ALA A 352 -14.88 -3.40 8.75
N LEU A 353 -15.85 -3.54 9.66
CA LEU A 353 -16.33 -4.85 10.12
C LEU A 353 -17.33 -5.51 9.16
N ALA A 354 -18.07 -4.73 8.36
CA ALA A 354 -18.98 -5.28 7.34
C ALA A 354 -18.25 -6.21 6.36
N ASP A 355 -17.04 -5.81 5.98
CA ASP A 355 -16.21 -6.46 4.95
C ASP A 355 -15.10 -7.36 5.51
N ALA A 356 -14.94 -7.45 6.83
CA ALA A 356 -13.86 -8.20 7.47
C ALA A 356 -14.14 -9.71 7.54
N ASP A 357 -13.09 -10.51 7.45
CA ASP A 357 -13.11 -11.95 7.68
C ASP A 357 -12.57 -12.33 9.07
N VAL A 358 -11.63 -11.56 9.60
CA VAL A 358 -10.97 -11.79 10.89
C VAL A 358 -10.86 -10.47 11.66
N LEU A 359 -11.08 -10.51 12.97
CA LEU A 359 -10.91 -9.35 13.86
C LEU A 359 -9.84 -9.63 14.92
N LEU A 360 -8.80 -8.81 14.98
CA LEU A 360 -7.87 -8.75 16.10
C LEU A 360 -8.25 -7.58 17.00
N VAL A 361 -8.53 -7.85 18.28
CA VAL A 361 -8.97 -6.86 19.27
C VAL A 361 -7.84 -6.56 20.24
N SER A 362 -7.46 -5.28 20.34
CA SER A 362 -6.64 -4.69 21.41
C SER A 362 -7.33 -3.42 21.90
N VAL A 363 -8.29 -3.60 22.80
CA VAL A 363 -9.16 -2.51 23.29
C VAL A 363 -9.24 -2.62 24.80
N ARG A 364 -9.28 -1.47 25.48
CA ARG A 364 -9.29 -1.44 26.95
C ARG A 364 -10.41 -0.57 27.52
N ARG A 365 -11.40 -1.22 28.13
CA ARG A 365 -12.45 -0.59 28.97
C ARG A 365 -13.11 0.60 28.29
N ARG A 366 -13.63 0.39 27.08
CA ARG A 366 -14.36 1.40 26.30
C ARG A 366 -15.86 1.07 26.27
N ALA A 367 -16.70 2.10 26.29
CA ALA A 367 -18.13 1.96 26.02
C ALA A 367 -18.38 2.64 24.68
N LEU A 368 -18.85 1.91 23.67
CA LEU A 368 -18.93 2.44 22.31
C LEU A 368 -20.33 2.96 22.00
N PRO A 369 -20.51 3.85 21.02
CA PRO A 369 -21.80 4.09 20.39
C PRO A 369 -22.49 2.76 20.03
N PRO A 370 -23.83 2.65 20.19
CA PRO A 370 -24.57 1.43 19.91
C PRO A 370 -24.28 0.81 18.54
N ALA A 371 -24.22 1.63 17.47
CA ALA A 371 -23.93 1.16 16.12
C ALA A 371 -22.56 0.46 16.02
N GLN A 372 -21.53 1.01 16.65
CA GLN A 372 -20.17 0.46 16.64
C GLN A 372 -20.08 -0.84 17.43
N LEU A 373 -20.68 -0.91 18.62
CA LEU A 373 -20.70 -2.14 19.39
C LEU A 373 -21.56 -3.23 18.71
N ASP A 374 -22.65 -2.83 18.07
CA ASP A 374 -23.50 -3.76 17.33
C ASP A 374 -22.82 -4.32 16.09
N ALA A 375 -21.99 -3.54 15.38
CA ALA A 375 -21.15 -4.05 14.30
C ALA A 375 -20.20 -5.16 14.80
N ILE A 376 -19.59 -4.98 15.98
CA ILE A 376 -18.75 -6.02 16.62
C ILE A 376 -19.60 -7.24 16.98
N ARG A 377 -20.78 -7.06 17.58
CA ARG A 377 -21.68 -8.17 17.91
C ARG A 377 -22.11 -8.94 16.68
N GLN A 378 -22.45 -8.27 15.58
CA GLN A 378 -22.83 -8.89 14.32
C GLN A 378 -21.67 -9.69 13.72
N PHE A 379 -20.45 -9.14 13.74
CA PHE A 379 -19.25 -9.85 13.31
C PHE A 379 -19.05 -11.15 14.10
N VAL A 380 -19.14 -11.08 15.43
CA VAL A 380 -19.00 -12.26 16.31
C VAL A 380 -20.11 -13.27 16.04
N ALA A 381 -21.37 -12.82 16.03
CA ALA A 381 -22.54 -13.68 15.85
C ALA A 381 -22.61 -14.36 14.47
N ALA A 382 -21.92 -13.81 13.47
CA ALA A 382 -21.72 -14.46 12.17
C ALA A 382 -20.73 -15.64 12.22
N GLY A 383 -20.21 -16.02 13.39
CA GLY A 383 -19.25 -17.09 13.56
C GLY A 383 -17.86 -16.74 13.02
N LYS A 384 -17.56 -15.44 12.81
CA LYS A 384 -16.27 -15.02 12.24
C LYS A 384 -15.13 -15.11 13.27
N PRO A 385 -13.90 -15.45 12.85
CA PRO A 385 -12.74 -15.55 13.73
C PRO A 385 -12.41 -14.27 14.52
N VAL A 386 -12.11 -14.41 15.81
CA VAL A 386 -11.68 -13.29 16.67
C VAL A 386 -10.38 -13.62 17.40
N VAL A 387 -9.40 -12.74 17.30
CA VAL A 387 -8.13 -12.81 18.02
C VAL A 387 -8.08 -11.73 19.08
N GLY A 388 -7.71 -12.07 20.32
CA GLY A 388 -7.57 -11.12 21.41
C GLY A 388 -6.15 -11.07 21.95
N ILE A 389 -5.68 -9.85 22.26
CA ILE A 389 -4.37 -9.60 22.86
C ILE A 389 -4.54 -8.71 24.10
N ARG A 390 -3.78 -8.98 25.17
CA ARG A 390 -3.73 -8.18 26.40
C ARG A 390 -5.12 -7.77 26.91
N THR A 391 -5.50 -6.52 26.68
CA THR A 391 -6.66 -5.85 27.27
C THR A 391 -7.99 -6.28 26.64
N ALA A 392 -7.94 -7.06 25.56
CA ALA A 392 -9.12 -7.62 24.89
C ALA A 392 -10.06 -8.38 25.84
N SER A 393 -9.52 -9.00 26.90
CA SER A 393 -10.28 -9.68 27.97
C SER A 393 -11.17 -8.75 28.79
N HIS A 394 -11.04 -7.44 28.61
CA HIS A 394 -11.89 -6.46 29.28
C HIS A 394 -12.10 -5.23 28.38
N ALA A 395 -12.18 -5.46 27.07
CA ALA A 395 -12.36 -4.44 26.04
C ALA A 395 -13.58 -3.55 26.31
N PHE A 396 -14.74 -4.16 26.56
CA PHE A 396 -16.02 -3.46 26.68
C PHE A 396 -16.62 -3.56 28.08
N SER A 397 -15.78 -3.74 29.11
CA SER A 397 -16.16 -3.76 30.51
C SER A 397 -15.60 -2.57 31.26
N LEU A 398 -16.46 -1.80 31.94
CA LEU A 398 -16.06 -0.61 32.70
C LEU A 398 -15.81 -0.89 34.18
N ARG A 399 -15.62 -2.15 34.58
CA ARG A 399 -15.36 -2.56 35.97
C ARG A 399 -16.44 -2.04 36.94
N GLY A 400 -17.71 -2.26 36.58
CA GLY A 400 -18.87 -1.87 37.38
C GLY A 400 -19.27 -0.39 37.30
N LYS A 401 -18.55 0.43 36.54
CA LYS A 401 -18.97 1.82 36.27
C LYS A 401 -20.11 1.85 35.24
N PRO A 402 -21.04 2.82 35.34
CA PRO A 402 -22.07 3.01 34.32
C PRO A 402 -21.46 3.43 32.97
N ALA A 403 -22.10 3.04 31.89
CA ALA A 403 -21.75 3.52 30.56
C ALA A 403 -22.05 5.04 30.45
N PRO A 404 -21.16 5.84 29.84
CA PRO A 404 -21.46 7.22 29.46
C PRO A 404 -22.73 7.34 28.61
N GLU A 405 -23.38 8.50 28.65
CA GLU A 405 -24.56 8.79 27.83
C GLU A 405 -24.26 8.56 26.34
N GLY A 406 -25.22 7.97 25.61
CA GLY A 406 -25.08 7.67 24.18
C GLY A 406 -24.19 6.46 23.85
N THR A 407 -23.67 5.74 24.86
CA THR A 407 -22.79 4.57 24.66
C THR A 407 -23.36 3.31 25.32
N THR A 408 -22.81 2.15 24.94
CA THR A 408 -23.14 0.84 25.49
C THR A 408 -21.88 0.02 25.74
N VAL A 409 -22.01 -0.98 26.59
CA VAL A 409 -20.94 -1.90 27.01
C VAL A 409 -21.28 -3.35 26.67
N TRP A 410 -20.29 -4.22 26.73
CA TRP A 410 -20.46 -5.67 26.66
C TRP A 410 -19.57 -6.34 27.72
N PRO A 411 -20.00 -6.35 29.00
CA PRO A 411 -19.20 -6.87 30.10
C PRO A 411 -18.83 -8.35 29.96
N GLU A 412 -19.69 -9.15 29.33
CA GLU A 412 -19.52 -10.58 29.13
C GLU A 412 -18.66 -10.94 27.90
N PHE A 413 -18.09 -9.94 27.21
CA PHE A 413 -17.31 -10.14 25.98
C PHE A 413 -16.22 -11.21 26.13
N ASP A 414 -15.42 -11.17 27.18
CA ASP A 414 -14.34 -12.14 27.42
C ASP A 414 -14.85 -13.57 27.54
N ALA A 415 -15.87 -13.77 28.38
CA ALA A 415 -16.46 -15.08 28.61
C ALA A 415 -17.15 -15.63 27.36
N GLN A 416 -17.82 -14.77 26.58
CA GLN A 416 -18.56 -15.19 25.38
C GLN A 416 -17.66 -15.38 24.15
N VAL A 417 -16.65 -14.54 23.99
CA VAL A 417 -15.82 -14.50 22.78
C VAL A 417 -14.52 -15.29 22.96
N PHE A 418 -13.85 -15.18 24.09
CA PHE A 418 -12.59 -15.88 24.34
C PHE A 418 -12.72 -17.07 25.28
N GLY A 419 -13.84 -17.22 25.99
CA GLY A 419 -13.97 -18.22 27.05
C GLY A 419 -13.07 -17.91 28.25
N GLY A 420 -12.65 -16.65 28.40
CA GLY A 420 -11.81 -16.18 29.49
C GLY A 420 -12.60 -15.84 30.76
N SER A 421 -11.88 -15.58 31.84
CA SER A 421 -12.44 -15.11 33.12
C SER A 421 -11.54 -14.05 33.78
N TYR A 422 -11.08 -13.05 33.03
CA TYR A 422 -10.16 -12.04 33.57
C TYR A 422 -10.71 -11.36 34.84
N THR A 423 -9.95 -11.43 35.94
CA THR A 423 -10.31 -10.78 37.22
C THR A 423 -9.36 -9.66 37.60
N ASN A 424 -8.05 -9.83 37.41
CA ASN A 424 -7.01 -8.82 37.64
C ASN A 424 -5.66 -9.32 37.10
N HIS A 425 -4.55 -8.75 37.56
CA HIS A 425 -3.19 -9.24 37.34
C HIS A 425 -2.39 -9.31 38.64
N TYR A 426 -1.29 -10.07 38.64
CA TYR A 426 -0.28 -10.05 39.69
C TYR A 426 0.58 -8.77 39.61
N GLY A 427 1.42 -8.52 40.63
CA GLY A 427 2.21 -7.30 40.74
C GLY A 427 3.19 -7.13 39.57
N ASN A 428 3.28 -5.91 39.00
CA ASN A 428 4.08 -5.60 37.81
C ASN A 428 5.60 -5.82 37.99
N GLN A 429 6.08 -5.87 39.24
CA GLN A 429 7.47 -6.16 39.58
C GLN A 429 7.83 -7.65 39.47
N LEU A 430 6.82 -8.53 39.43
CA LEU A 430 7.04 -9.97 39.32
C LEU A 430 7.35 -10.31 37.85
N LYS A 431 8.38 -11.14 37.64
CA LYS A 431 8.78 -11.60 36.31
C LYS A 431 8.14 -12.95 36.04
N ALA A 432 7.28 -13.00 35.04
CA ALA A 432 6.62 -14.24 34.66
C ALA A 432 7.44 -15.02 33.64
N THR A 433 7.50 -16.33 33.84
CA THR A 433 8.03 -17.28 32.85
C THR A 433 6.86 -17.99 32.20
N VAL A 434 6.82 -17.98 30.87
CA VAL A 434 5.81 -18.67 30.07
C VAL A 434 6.30 -20.07 29.74
N ARG A 435 5.44 -21.07 29.90
CA ARG A 435 5.71 -22.49 29.59
C ARG A 435 4.59 -23.09 28.76
N THR A 436 4.92 -24.09 27.95
CA THR A 436 3.92 -24.92 27.26
C THR A 436 3.01 -25.63 28.26
N ALA A 437 1.70 -25.50 28.07
CA ALA A 437 0.71 -26.16 28.92
C ALA A 437 0.71 -27.68 28.70
N PRO A 438 0.47 -28.50 29.73
CA PRO A 438 0.28 -29.93 29.56
C PRO A 438 -0.86 -30.25 28.59
N GLY A 439 -0.58 -31.06 27.56
CA GLY A 439 -1.58 -31.45 26.55
C GLY A 439 -1.88 -30.39 25.49
N ALA A 440 -1.14 -29.28 25.45
CA ALA A 440 -1.26 -28.27 24.41
C ALA A 440 -1.09 -28.85 22.99
N ASP A 441 -1.86 -28.33 22.04
CA ASP A 441 -1.71 -28.70 20.64
C ASP A 441 -0.37 -28.22 20.09
N LYS A 442 0.51 -29.17 19.81
CA LYS A 442 1.87 -28.91 19.31
C LYS A 442 1.87 -28.27 17.92
N ALA A 443 0.84 -28.49 17.11
CA ALA A 443 0.75 -27.87 15.79
C ALA A 443 0.55 -26.35 15.92
N LEU A 444 -0.24 -25.90 16.91
CA LEU A 444 -0.43 -24.48 17.22
C LEU A 444 0.82 -23.81 17.79
N LEU A 445 1.70 -24.58 18.40
CA LEU A 445 2.97 -24.12 18.98
C LEU A 445 4.18 -24.34 18.06
N GLN A 446 3.97 -24.64 16.77
CA GLN A 446 5.05 -24.81 15.81
C GLN A 446 5.91 -23.53 15.72
N GLY A 447 7.19 -23.65 16.08
CA GLY A 447 8.17 -22.54 16.11
C GLY A 447 8.13 -21.68 17.38
N VAL A 448 7.33 -22.05 18.38
CA VAL A 448 7.27 -21.38 19.70
C VAL A 448 8.15 -22.16 20.67
N ALA A 449 9.03 -21.49 21.41
CA ALA A 449 9.86 -22.14 22.41
C ALA A 449 8.99 -22.70 23.56
N ASN A 450 9.42 -23.82 24.15
CA ASN A 450 8.71 -24.43 25.28
C ASN A 450 8.71 -23.56 26.55
N GLU A 451 9.66 -22.63 26.65
CA GLU A 451 9.82 -21.72 27.77
C GLU A 451 10.41 -20.40 27.28
N PHE A 452 9.86 -19.28 27.74
CA PHE A 452 10.40 -17.94 27.47
C PHE A 452 9.90 -16.90 28.49
N PRO A 453 10.64 -15.79 28.72
CA PRO A 453 10.20 -14.75 29.64
C PRO A 453 9.05 -13.92 29.05
N GLN A 454 8.13 -13.49 29.91
CA GLN A 454 7.10 -12.50 29.60
C GLN A 454 7.55 -11.11 30.06
N ALA A 455 7.24 -10.07 29.27
CA ALA A 455 7.61 -8.69 29.56
C ALA A 455 6.59 -7.95 30.46
N GLY A 456 5.29 -8.19 30.28
CA GLY A 456 4.23 -7.52 31.07
C GLY A 456 3.77 -8.30 32.31
N SER A 457 2.75 -7.79 33.02
CA SER A 457 2.20 -8.46 34.21
C SER A 457 1.41 -9.73 33.88
N LEU A 458 1.48 -10.74 34.76
CA LEU A 458 0.74 -11.99 34.65
C LEU A 458 -0.73 -11.77 35.01
N TYR A 459 -1.64 -12.05 34.09
CA TYR A 459 -3.08 -11.88 34.28
C TYR A 459 -3.69 -13.08 35.01
N LYS A 460 -4.70 -12.82 35.85
CA LYS A 460 -5.52 -13.83 36.53
C LYS A 460 -6.73 -14.16 35.66
N ALA A 461 -6.69 -15.31 35.00
CA ALA A 461 -7.66 -15.69 33.98
C ALA A 461 -8.28 -17.08 34.20
N ALA A 462 -7.77 -17.86 35.16
CA ALA A 462 -8.36 -19.12 35.57
C ALA A 462 -9.62 -18.92 36.44
N PRO A 463 -10.62 -19.82 36.33
CA PRO A 463 -10.71 -20.93 35.38
C PRO A 463 -11.20 -20.50 33.99
N LEU A 464 -10.70 -21.15 32.93
CA LEU A 464 -11.24 -20.96 31.58
C LEU A 464 -12.59 -21.69 31.39
N ALA A 465 -13.40 -21.19 30.46
CA ALA A 465 -14.67 -21.80 30.08
C ALA A 465 -14.47 -23.22 29.51
N LYS A 466 -15.50 -24.06 29.66
CA LYS A 466 -15.50 -25.39 29.03
C LYS A 466 -15.42 -25.25 27.50
N GLY A 467 -14.44 -25.91 26.89
CA GLY A 467 -14.17 -25.81 25.45
C GLY A 467 -13.02 -24.86 25.10
N ALA A 468 -12.49 -24.13 26.07
CA ALA A 468 -11.21 -23.45 25.92
C ALA A 468 -10.05 -24.46 26.10
N ALA A 469 -9.06 -24.40 25.22
CA ALA A 469 -7.88 -25.26 25.25
C ALA A 469 -6.63 -24.42 25.52
N THR A 470 -6.07 -24.57 26.71
CA THR A 470 -4.85 -23.86 27.13
C THR A 470 -3.65 -24.32 26.30
N LEU A 471 -2.91 -23.34 25.77
CA LEU A 471 -1.68 -23.57 25.02
C LEU A 471 -0.45 -23.26 25.86
N LEU A 472 -0.47 -22.14 26.57
CA LEU A 472 0.64 -21.64 27.38
C LEU A 472 0.15 -21.23 28.77
N ILE A 473 1.01 -21.42 29.77
CA ILE A 473 0.80 -21.04 31.18
C ILE A 473 1.93 -20.09 31.59
N GLY A 474 1.60 -19.06 32.35
CA GLY A 474 2.57 -18.15 32.97
C GLY A 474 2.69 -18.44 34.46
N GLU A 475 3.92 -18.40 34.95
CA GLU A 475 4.27 -18.67 36.34
C GLU A 475 5.08 -17.51 36.91
N VAL A 476 4.74 -17.06 38.13
CA VAL A 476 5.55 -16.14 38.93
C VAL A 476 5.80 -16.78 40.30
N ASP A 477 6.95 -16.51 40.89
CA ASP A 477 7.35 -17.11 42.17
C ASP A 477 6.31 -16.82 43.27
N GLY A 478 5.84 -17.89 43.91
CA GLY A 478 4.95 -17.82 45.07
C GLY A 478 3.46 -17.61 44.77
N GLU A 479 3.07 -17.60 43.49
CA GLU A 479 1.67 -17.47 43.07
C GLU A 479 1.23 -18.68 42.24
N GLU A 480 -0.09 -18.84 42.07
CA GLU A 480 -0.66 -19.89 41.22
C GLU A 480 -0.38 -19.63 39.72
N PRO A 481 -0.08 -20.68 38.93
CA PRO A 481 0.07 -20.55 37.49
C PRO A 481 -1.24 -20.14 36.80
N GLU A 482 -1.14 -19.28 35.78
CA GLU A 482 -2.31 -18.76 35.05
C GLU A 482 -2.20 -19.06 33.55
N PRO A 483 -3.32 -19.35 32.84
CA PRO A 483 -3.29 -19.50 31.39
C PRO A 483 -2.98 -18.15 30.74
N VAL A 484 -1.98 -18.14 29.84
CA VAL A 484 -1.56 -16.92 29.13
C VAL A 484 -1.86 -16.95 27.64
N ALA A 485 -2.11 -18.12 27.06
CA ALA A 485 -2.63 -18.24 25.70
C ALA A 485 -3.51 -19.48 25.55
N TRP A 486 -4.62 -19.36 24.82
CA TRP A 486 -5.56 -20.45 24.60
C TRP A 486 -6.39 -20.25 23.33
N THR A 487 -6.99 -21.33 22.86
CA THR A 487 -8.03 -21.31 21.82
C THR A 487 -9.39 -21.57 22.42
N PHE A 488 -10.44 -21.10 21.76
CA PHE A 488 -11.83 -21.32 22.14
C PHE A 488 -12.72 -21.51 20.91
N HIS A 489 -13.44 -22.62 20.87
CA HIS A 489 -14.51 -22.84 19.89
C HIS A 489 -15.81 -22.28 20.45
N ARG A 490 -16.28 -21.18 19.85
CA ARG A 490 -17.50 -20.51 20.27
C ARG A 490 -18.74 -21.29 19.85
N ALA A 491 -19.84 -21.08 20.57
CA ALA A 491 -21.12 -21.73 20.28
C ALA A 491 -21.74 -21.30 18.94
N ASP A 492 -21.35 -20.14 18.41
CA ASP A 492 -21.75 -19.61 17.10
C ASP A 492 -20.97 -20.24 15.92
N GLY A 493 -20.05 -21.16 16.19
CA GLY A 493 -19.18 -21.81 15.20
C GLY A 493 -17.85 -21.09 14.96
N GLY A 494 -17.66 -19.90 15.53
CA GLY A 494 -16.44 -19.13 15.40
C GLY A 494 -15.27 -19.69 16.20
N ARG A 495 -14.07 -19.44 15.68
CA ARG A 495 -12.80 -19.74 16.37
C ARG A 495 -12.25 -18.48 17.00
N SER A 496 -11.88 -18.58 18.27
CA SER A 496 -11.19 -17.50 18.96
C SER A 496 -9.84 -17.94 19.48
N PHE A 497 -8.83 -17.10 19.29
CA PHE A 497 -7.54 -17.24 19.94
C PHE A 497 -7.33 -16.04 20.86
N TYR A 498 -6.87 -16.27 22.08
CA TYR A 498 -6.55 -15.19 23.00
C TYR A 498 -5.17 -15.40 23.60
N THR A 499 -4.45 -14.30 23.80
CA THR A 499 -3.23 -14.25 24.60
C THR A 499 -3.23 -13.04 25.54
N SER A 500 -2.87 -13.26 26.82
CA SER A 500 -2.63 -12.18 27.77
C SER A 500 -1.24 -11.56 27.62
N LEU A 501 -0.40 -12.10 26.73
CA LEU A 501 0.87 -11.51 26.32
C LEU A 501 0.63 -10.38 25.30
N GLY A 502 1.64 -9.57 25.00
CA GLY A 502 1.55 -8.47 24.04
C GLY A 502 1.89 -7.09 24.60
N ALA A 503 2.70 -7.03 25.66
CA ALA A 503 3.35 -5.78 26.04
C ALA A 503 4.47 -5.48 25.04
N PRO A 504 4.97 -4.22 24.93
CA PRO A 504 5.99 -3.88 23.95
C PRO A 504 7.20 -4.82 23.92
N GLY A 505 7.74 -5.19 25.09
CA GLY A 505 8.87 -6.12 25.19
C GLY A 505 8.56 -7.57 24.81
N ASP A 506 7.28 -7.98 24.74
CA ASP A 506 6.92 -9.30 24.24
C ASP A 506 7.17 -9.39 22.72
N PHE A 507 7.02 -8.29 21.97
CA PHE A 507 7.25 -8.25 20.52
C PHE A 507 8.73 -8.39 20.14
N GLU A 508 9.66 -8.17 21.07
CA GLU A 508 11.09 -8.46 20.90
C GLU A 508 11.39 -9.97 20.94
N ASN A 509 10.44 -10.77 21.44
CA ASN A 509 10.58 -12.22 21.56
C ASN A 509 9.98 -12.95 20.35
N ALA A 510 10.84 -13.60 19.57
CA ALA A 510 10.43 -14.37 18.40
C ALA A 510 9.38 -15.46 18.70
N SER A 511 9.36 -16.03 19.92
CA SER A 511 8.35 -17.03 20.31
C SER A 511 6.96 -16.40 20.45
N PHE A 512 6.87 -15.17 20.97
CA PHE A 512 5.59 -14.46 21.07
C PHE A 512 5.10 -14.01 19.70
N VAL A 513 5.98 -13.41 18.88
CA VAL A 513 5.66 -13.04 17.49
C VAL A 513 5.13 -14.25 16.73
N ARG A 514 5.81 -15.39 16.85
CA ARG A 514 5.40 -16.63 16.21
C ARG A 514 4.06 -17.16 16.73
N LEU A 515 3.84 -17.12 18.04
CA LEU A 515 2.57 -17.50 18.66
C LEU A 515 1.40 -16.68 18.11
N LEU A 516 1.57 -15.36 17.98
CA LEU A 516 0.52 -14.47 17.47
C LEU A 516 0.21 -14.77 15.99
N VAL A 517 1.22 -15.02 15.16
CA VAL A 517 1.03 -15.48 13.76
C VAL A 517 0.25 -16.79 13.72
N ASN A 518 0.66 -17.79 14.51
CA ASN A 518 -0.02 -19.09 14.56
C ASN A 518 -1.47 -18.94 15.02
N GLY A 519 -1.74 -18.10 16.02
CA GLY A 519 -3.08 -17.81 16.53
C GLY A 519 -3.99 -17.19 15.46
N LEU A 520 -3.47 -16.21 14.70
CA LEU A 520 -4.17 -15.60 13.57
C LEU A 520 -4.46 -16.63 12.47
N HIS A 521 -3.47 -17.42 12.06
CA HIS A 521 -3.64 -18.46 11.05
C HIS A 521 -4.69 -19.49 11.46
N TRP A 522 -4.59 -20.00 12.69
CA TRP A 522 -5.55 -20.98 13.21
C TRP A 522 -6.96 -20.43 13.27
N ALA A 523 -7.14 -19.20 13.79
CA ALA A 523 -8.45 -18.58 13.88
C ALA A 523 -9.06 -18.42 12.47
N ALA A 524 -8.26 -17.93 11.51
CA ALA A 524 -8.65 -17.76 10.11
C ALA A 524 -8.83 -19.09 9.35
N GLY A 525 -8.28 -20.20 9.85
CA GLY A 525 -8.29 -21.49 9.15
C GLY A 525 -7.24 -21.60 8.06
N LEU A 526 -6.23 -20.76 8.11
CA LEU A 526 -5.06 -20.85 7.27
C LEU A 526 -4.10 -21.91 7.82
N PRO A 527 -3.28 -22.54 6.96
CA PRO A 527 -2.26 -23.47 7.41
C PRO A 527 -1.24 -22.75 8.32
N ILE A 528 -0.81 -23.43 9.38
CA ILE A 528 0.36 -23.04 10.16
C ILE A 528 1.57 -23.68 9.48
N GLU A 529 2.29 -22.88 8.69
CA GLU A 529 3.50 -23.35 7.99
C GLU A 529 4.61 -23.64 9.02
N ALA A 530 5.59 -24.49 8.70
CA ALA A 530 6.78 -24.56 9.56
C ALA A 530 7.48 -23.19 9.56
N ALA A 531 8.13 -22.82 10.67
CA ALA A 531 9.09 -21.72 10.63
C ALA A 531 10.17 -22.14 9.62
N SER A 532 10.10 -21.61 8.41
CA SER A 532 11.18 -21.77 7.44
C SER A 532 12.35 -20.92 7.92
N ASP A 533 13.56 -21.26 7.46
CA ASP A 533 14.76 -20.40 7.60
C ASP A 533 14.60 -19.01 6.93
N ALA A 534 13.38 -18.67 6.47
CA ALA A 534 12.93 -17.34 6.07
C ALA A 534 12.91 -16.32 7.23
N THR A 535 13.45 -16.65 8.41
CA THR A 535 13.91 -15.66 9.38
C THR A 535 14.97 -14.71 8.80
N ALA A 536 15.64 -15.06 7.70
CA ALA A 536 16.43 -14.09 6.92
C ALA A 536 15.55 -13.07 6.15
N ALA A 537 14.34 -13.45 5.72
CA ALA A 537 13.42 -12.56 5.00
C ALA A 537 12.49 -11.75 5.93
N ALA A 538 12.26 -12.22 7.16
CA ALA A 538 11.50 -11.50 8.20
C ALA A 538 12.28 -10.30 8.80
N GLN A 539 13.54 -10.11 8.45
CA GLN A 539 14.34 -8.91 8.79
C GLN A 539 14.10 -7.72 7.83
N GLY A 540 13.18 -7.85 6.86
CA GLY A 540 12.98 -6.87 5.78
C GLY A 540 11.77 -5.93 5.92
N GLY A 541 11.05 -5.91 7.05
CA GLY A 541 9.91 -5.01 7.23
C GLY A 541 10.27 -3.77 8.04
N LEU A 542 10.19 -2.58 7.44
CA LEU A 542 10.39 -1.21 8.00
C LEU A 542 11.62 -0.98 8.91
N SER A 543 12.44 -1.99 9.22
CA SER A 543 13.68 -1.89 9.98
C SER A 543 14.81 -1.38 9.08
N SER A 544 15.81 -0.77 9.72
CA SER A 544 17.04 -0.32 9.08
C SER A 544 17.60 -1.38 8.12
N PRO A 545 18.05 -1.00 6.91
CA PRO A 545 18.52 -1.95 5.91
C PRO A 545 19.71 -2.76 6.46
N SER A 546 19.68 -4.09 6.33
CA SER A 546 20.84 -4.94 6.61
C SER A 546 21.89 -4.82 5.50
N LYS A 547 23.11 -5.33 5.72
CA LYS A 547 24.12 -5.40 4.64
C LYS A 547 23.60 -6.19 3.43
N GLU A 548 22.90 -7.30 3.70
CA GLU A 548 22.26 -8.12 2.67
C GLU A 548 21.19 -7.32 1.89
N SER A 549 20.48 -6.39 2.54
CA SER A 549 19.57 -5.48 1.85
C SER A 549 20.30 -4.64 0.80
N PHE A 550 21.44 -4.04 1.17
CA PHE A 550 22.26 -3.27 0.23
C PHE A 550 22.92 -4.14 -0.86
N GLU A 551 23.12 -5.45 -0.65
CA GLU A 551 23.64 -6.37 -1.68
C GLU A 551 22.56 -6.82 -2.67
N LYS A 552 21.31 -6.95 -2.21
CA LYS A 552 20.20 -7.54 -2.99
C LYS A 552 19.24 -6.51 -3.61
N HIS A 553 19.16 -5.31 -3.04
CA HIS A 553 18.14 -4.32 -3.37
C HIS A 553 18.73 -2.92 -3.51
N TRP A 554 18.09 -2.11 -4.34
CA TRP A 554 18.31 -0.67 -4.34
C TRP A 554 17.66 -0.11 -3.08
N THR A 555 18.47 0.54 -2.25
CA THR A 555 18.05 1.10 -0.96
C THR A 555 18.20 2.60 -0.99
N THR A 556 17.21 3.35 -0.53
CA THR A 556 17.28 4.81 -0.49
C THR A 556 18.31 5.29 0.53
N ILE A 557 19.21 6.18 0.11
CA ILE A 557 20.17 6.87 0.98
C ILE A 557 20.20 8.37 0.69
N LYS A 558 20.68 9.16 1.67
CA LYS A 558 20.87 10.61 1.50
C LYS A 558 22.23 10.90 0.85
N VAL A 559 22.22 11.80 -0.14
CA VAL A 559 23.42 12.39 -0.76
C VAL A 559 23.38 13.92 -0.57
N PRO A 560 24.44 14.54 -0.04
CA PRO A 560 25.73 13.94 0.27
C PRO A 560 25.75 13.20 1.61
N SER A 561 26.50 12.11 1.68
CA SER A 561 26.79 11.35 2.90
C SER A 561 27.93 10.36 2.65
N SER A 562 28.64 9.96 3.70
CA SER A 562 29.46 8.74 3.67
C SER A 562 28.57 7.50 3.73
N TRP A 563 29.09 6.33 3.34
CA TRP A 563 28.35 5.07 3.41
C TRP A 563 28.06 4.65 4.85
N GLU A 564 28.99 4.87 5.77
CA GLU A 564 28.77 4.58 7.19
C GLU A 564 27.60 5.40 7.75
N ALA A 565 27.58 6.72 7.52
CA ALA A 565 26.51 7.58 8.01
C ALA A 565 25.17 7.30 7.32
N ALA A 566 25.18 7.11 6.00
CA ALA A 566 23.98 6.85 5.21
C ALA A 566 23.31 5.52 5.55
N SER A 567 24.11 4.51 5.93
CA SER A 567 23.62 3.17 6.27
C SER A 567 23.35 2.98 7.77
N GLY A 568 23.52 4.02 8.60
CA GLY A 568 23.42 3.90 10.05
C GLY A 568 24.47 2.97 10.66
N GLY A 569 25.66 2.88 10.06
CA GLY A 569 26.79 2.06 10.52
C GLY A 569 26.78 0.61 10.02
N VAL A 570 25.87 0.24 9.12
CA VAL A 570 25.75 -1.11 8.56
C VAL A 570 26.88 -1.42 7.57
N LEU A 571 27.32 -0.42 6.81
CA LEU A 571 28.37 -0.55 5.80
C LEU A 571 29.76 -0.07 6.26
N ARG A 572 29.98 0.07 7.58
CA ARG A 572 31.24 0.61 8.13
C ARG A 572 32.50 -0.15 7.70
N ASP A 573 32.38 -1.46 7.46
CA ASP A 573 33.48 -2.37 7.11
C ASP A 573 33.41 -2.84 5.64
N TYR A 574 32.69 -2.10 4.78
CA TYR A 574 32.54 -2.47 3.38
C TYR A 574 33.50 -1.68 2.48
N ASP A 575 34.51 -2.37 1.96
CA ASP A 575 35.33 -1.89 0.84
C ASP A 575 34.87 -2.55 -0.46
N GLY A 576 34.63 -1.76 -1.51
CA GLY A 576 34.22 -2.28 -2.81
C GLY A 576 33.38 -1.32 -3.65
N PRO A 577 32.75 -1.83 -4.73
CA PRO A 577 31.91 -1.02 -5.60
C PRO A 577 30.55 -0.69 -4.98
N GLY A 578 30.26 0.60 -4.91
CA GLY A 578 28.93 1.14 -4.63
C GLY A 578 28.30 1.76 -5.87
N TRP A 579 27.05 1.42 -6.12
CA TRP A 579 26.24 1.93 -7.22
C TRP A 579 25.19 2.88 -6.70
N TYR A 580 25.04 4.01 -7.38
CA TYR A 580 24.04 5.02 -7.10
C TYR A 580 23.19 5.25 -8.33
N ARG A 581 21.91 5.55 -8.14
CA ARG A 581 21.12 6.12 -9.22
C ARG A 581 20.05 7.09 -8.74
N CYS A 582 19.73 8.02 -9.63
CA CYS A 582 18.63 8.94 -9.48
C CYS A 582 17.98 9.21 -10.84
N ALA A 583 16.79 9.80 -10.81
CA ALA A 583 16.13 10.33 -11.99
C ALA A 583 16.32 11.85 -12.04
N VAL A 584 16.52 12.41 -13.23
CA VAL A 584 16.64 13.85 -13.45
C VAL A 584 15.72 14.29 -14.60
N GLN A 585 14.93 15.35 -14.39
CA GLN A 585 14.20 15.98 -15.49
C GLN A 585 14.99 17.20 -15.99
N ILE A 586 15.40 17.16 -17.25
CA ILE A 586 16.15 18.26 -17.87
C ILE A 586 15.20 19.07 -18.75
N PRO A 587 15.02 20.39 -18.48
CA PRO A 587 14.17 21.23 -19.30
C PRO A 587 14.64 21.25 -20.75
N LYS A 588 13.70 21.23 -21.69
CA LYS A 588 13.98 21.37 -23.13
C LYS A 588 14.72 22.65 -23.46
N ALA A 589 14.43 23.73 -22.72
CA ALA A 589 15.14 25.00 -22.83
C ALA A 589 16.64 24.88 -22.55
N TRP A 590 17.04 23.88 -21.73
CA TRP A 590 18.45 23.61 -21.52
C TRP A 590 19.02 22.95 -22.79
N LEU A 591 18.40 21.90 -23.29
CA LEU A 591 18.92 21.09 -24.41
C LEU A 591 19.08 21.82 -25.76
N ALA A 592 18.58 23.05 -25.90
CA ALA A 592 18.64 23.82 -27.14
C ALA A 592 20.01 24.42 -27.51
N VAL A 593 21.00 24.44 -26.60
CA VAL A 593 22.24 25.25 -26.78
C VAL A 593 23.53 24.40 -26.81
N LYS A 594 23.72 23.45 -25.88
CA LYS A 594 24.87 22.52 -25.77
C LYS A 594 24.47 21.28 -24.96
N SER A 595 25.23 20.19 -25.05
CA SER A 595 25.12 19.03 -24.14
C SER A 595 25.36 19.43 -22.69
N PRO A 596 24.46 19.08 -21.74
CA PRO A 596 24.71 19.26 -20.30
C PRO A 596 25.93 18.47 -19.81
N LEU A 597 26.52 18.93 -18.71
CA LEU A 597 27.66 18.27 -18.07
C LEU A 597 27.27 17.81 -16.66
N LEU A 598 27.39 16.53 -16.39
CA LEU A 598 27.31 15.96 -15.05
C LEU A 598 28.68 16.09 -14.38
N THR A 599 28.73 16.70 -13.20
CA THR A 599 29.95 16.81 -12.40
C THR A 599 29.78 16.01 -11.12
N VAL A 600 30.73 15.13 -10.86
CA VAL A 600 30.82 14.32 -9.64
C VAL A 600 32.10 14.72 -8.92
N GLU A 601 31.96 15.31 -7.74
CA GLU A 601 33.06 15.56 -6.82
C GLU A 601 33.28 14.27 -6.00
N SER A 602 34.42 13.61 -6.19
CA SER A 602 34.74 12.38 -5.50
C SER A 602 36.23 12.35 -5.18
N TYR A 603 36.55 12.01 -3.92
CA TYR A 603 37.93 11.75 -3.50
C TYR A 603 38.42 10.37 -3.96
N GLU A 604 37.50 9.53 -4.44
CA GLU A 604 37.79 8.18 -4.93
C GLU A 604 38.34 8.18 -6.37
N ASP A 605 39.26 7.26 -6.64
CA ASP A 605 40.05 7.25 -7.87
C ASP A 605 39.32 6.71 -9.11
N ASN A 606 38.16 6.04 -8.94
CA ASN A 606 37.41 5.44 -10.04
C ASN A 606 35.90 5.70 -9.96
N VAL A 607 35.45 6.75 -10.66
CA VAL A 607 34.03 7.05 -10.87
C VAL A 607 33.66 6.70 -12.30
N GLN A 608 32.63 5.88 -12.46
CA GLN A 608 31.96 5.62 -13.75
C GLN A 608 30.54 6.15 -13.71
N ALA A 609 30.01 6.54 -14.88
CA ALA A 609 28.68 7.10 -14.98
C ALA A 609 27.93 6.61 -16.23
N TRP A 610 26.61 6.50 -16.12
CA TRP A 610 25.70 6.18 -17.21
C TRP A 610 24.54 7.16 -17.24
N CYS A 611 24.02 7.42 -18.44
CA CYS A 611 22.77 8.14 -18.68
C CYS A 611 21.82 7.23 -19.46
N ASN A 612 20.66 6.91 -18.91
CA ASN A 612 19.68 6.01 -19.53
C ASN A 612 20.29 4.68 -20.04
N GLY A 613 21.22 4.09 -19.27
CA GLY A 613 21.92 2.86 -19.64
C GLY A 613 23.12 3.05 -20.58
N GLN A 614 23.29 4.23 -21.18
CA GLN A 614 24.45 4.53 -22.01
C GLN A 614 25.63 4.97 -21.14
N GLU A 615 26.75 4.26 -21.28
CA GLU A 615 28.00 4.58 -20.56
C GLU A 615 28.57 5.92 -21.01
N LEU A 616 28.94 6.76 -20.05
CA LEU A 616 29.47 8.09 -20.28
C LEU A 616 31.00 8.07 -20.26
N VAL A 617 31.61 8.87 -21.14
CA VAL A 617 33.06 9.03 -21.17
C VAL A 617 33.44 10.18 -20.23
N ALA A 618 34.34 9.90 -19.29
CA ALA A 618 34.91 10.91 -18.43
C ALA A 618 35.76 11.91 -19.25
N GLU A 619 35.44 13.20 -19.14
CA GLU A 619 36.33 14.27 -19.63
C GLU A 619 37.52 14.40 -18.67
N LYS A 620 38.72 14.70 -19.19
CA LYS A 620 39.98 14.79 -18.38
C LYS A 620 39.73 15.50 -17.03
N LYS A 621 40.22 14.90 -15.93
CA LYS A 621 40.06 15.38 -14.53
C LYS A 621 40.07 16.90 -14.49
N ALA A 622 38.95 17.50 -14.07
CA ALA A 622 38.97 18.90 -13.70
C ALA A 622 39.93 19.05 -12.51
N SER A 623 40.65 20.16 -12.44
CA SER A 623 41.46 20.50 -11.27
C SER A 623 40.63 20.34 -9.98
N GLN A 624 41.19 19.67 -8.97
CA GLN A 624 40.59 19.38 -7.64
C GLN A 624 39.47 18.32 -7.61
N GLY A 625 39.83 17.02 -7.75
CA GLY A 625 38.97 15.92 -7.27
C GLY A 625 37.57 15.78 -7.90
N ALA A 626 37.34 16.36 -9.09
CA ALA A 626 36.06 16.30 -9.78
C ALA A 626 36.20 15.64 -11.15
N VAL A 627 35.23 14.76 -11.46
CA VAL A 627 35.10 14.10 -12.76
C VAL A 627 33.89 14.67 -13.49
N ASN A 628 34.07 15.02 -14.75
CA ASN A 628 33.02 15.56 -15.61
C ASN A 628 32.60 14.52 -16.64
N PHE A 629 31.30 14.35 -16.83
CA PHE A 629 30.71 13.49 -17.84
C PHE A 629 29.78 14.31 -18.72
N ARG A 630 29.98 14.23 -20.04
CA ARG A 630 29.10 14.89 -21.00
C ARG A 630 27.85 14.03 -21.21
N LEU A 631 26.67 14.61 -20.98
CA LEU A 631 25.39 13.95 -21.25
C LEU A 631 25.06 14.09 -22.74
N PRO A 632 25.01 12.98 -23.52
CA PRO A 632 24.70 13.03 -24.94
C PRO A 632 23.27 13.53 -25.15
N ALA A 633 23.04 14.39 -26.13
CA ALA A 633 21.69 14.91 -26.39
C ALA A 633 20.75 13.79 -26.87
N GLU A 634 21.29 12.83 -27.60
CA GLU A 634 20.63 11.62 -28.10
C GLU A 634 20.26 10.62 -26.99
N ALA A 635 20.96 10.68 -25.85
CA ALA A 635 20.66 9.83 -24.70
C ALA A 635 19.58 10.44 -23.80
N LEU A 636 19.30 11.73 -23.95
CA LEU A 636 18.36 12.46 -23.10
C LEU A 636 16.96 12.49 -23.71
N LEU A 637 15.97 12.28 -22.85
CA LEU A 637 14.56 12.46 -23.12
C LEU A 637 14.14 13.87 -22.62
N PRO A 638 13.90 14.84 -23.53
CA PRO A 638 13.54 16.20 -23.13
C PRO A 638 12.22 16.26 -22.37
N GLU A 639 12.16 17.02 -21.27
CA GLU A 639 10.95 17.13 -20.41
C GLU A 639 10.46 15.80 -19.81
N GLU A 640 11.28 14.76 -19.86
CA GLU A 640 11.02 13.48 -19.21
C GLU A 640 12.12 13.15 -18.20
N SER A 641 11.87 12.16 -17.34
CA SER A 641 12.84 11.66 -16.40
C SER A 641 13.94 10.86 -17.11
N ASN A 642 15.20 11.20 -16.81
CA ASN A 642 16.40 10.55 -17.30
C ASN A 642 17.12 9.87 -16.14
N LEU A 643 17.52 8.61 -16.30
CA LEU A 643 18.31 7.89 -15.30
C LEU A 643 19.75 8.36 -15.32
N ILE A 644 20.27 8.79 -14.18
CA ILE A 644 21.71 8.95 -13.95
C ILE A 644 22.16 7.84 -13.02
N VAL A 645 23.15 7.05 -13.45
CA VAL A 645 23.75 5.99 -12.62
C VAL A 645 25.22 6.31 -12.41
N LEU A 646 25.71 6.16 -11.19
CA LEU A 646 27.12 6.26 -10.84
C LEU A 646 27.60 4.94 -10.24
N ARG A 647 28.84 4.56 -10.53
CA ARG A 647 29.57 3.50 -9.82
C ARG A 647 30.83 4.11 -9.25
N ILE A 648 31.07 3.89 -7.97
CA ILE A 648 32.21 4.39 -7.23
C ILE A 648 32.88 3.20 -6.54
N ASP A 649 34.16 3.00 -6.80
CA ASP A 649 34.97 2.02 -6.08
C ASP A 649 35.57 2.69 -4.84
N ASP A 650 35.31 2.11 -3.66
CA ASP A 650 36.00 2.47 -2.42
C ASP A 650 37.10 1.45 -2.13
N HIS A 651 38.26 1.96 -1.73
CA HIS A 651 39.44 1.17 -1.37
C HIS A 651 39.95 1.51 0.05
N GLY A 652 39.19 2.29 0.83
CA GLY A 652 39.38 2.52 2.26
C GLY A 652 38.94 3.92 2.70
N GLY A 653 38.34 4.01 3.89
CA GLY A 653 37.74 5.25 4.43
C GLY A 653 36.25 5.05 4.69
N ASP A 654 35.49 6.13 4.85
CA ASP A 654 34.02 6.02 5.06
C ASP A 654 33.24 5.84 3.73
N GLY A 655 33.96 5.91 2.60
CA GLY A 655 33.44 5.89 1.24
C GLY A 655 32.40 6.96 0.95
N GLY A 656 31.73 6.79 -0.19
CA GLY A 656 30.47 7.47 -0.49
C GLY A 656 30.54 8.81 -1.24
N LEU A 657 29.36 9.39 -1.51
CA LEU A 657 29.22 10.70 -2.16
C LEU A 657 29.13 11.79 -1.09
N VAL A 658 30.26 12.25 -0.57
CA VAL A 658 30.32 13.33 0.45
C VAL A 658 30.07 14.73 -0.12
N ALA A 659 29.95 14.86 -1.44
CA ALA A 659 29.47 16.05 -2.14
C ALA A 659 28.38 15.66 -3.14
N ALA A 660 27.32 16.49 -3.22
CA ALA A 660 26.22 16.23 -4.13
C ALA A 660 26.64 16.47 -5.59
N PRO A 661 26.47 15.48 -6.49
CA PRO A 661 26.64 15.69 -7.92
C PRO A 661 25.73 16.82 -8.44
N PHE A 662 26.08 17.40 -9.57
CA PHE A 662 25.23 18.40 -10.21
C PHE A 662 25.30 18.33 -11.73
N VAL A 663 24.18 18.62 -12.38
CA VAL A 663 24.09 18.78 -13.83
C VAL A 663 24.15 20.27 -14.14
N ARG A 664 25.13 20.70 -14.95
CA ARG A 664 25.28 22.09 -15.37
C ARG A 664 25.08 22.26 -16.86
N MET A 665 24.57 23.42 -17.24
CA MET A 665 24.56 23.84 -18.63
C MET A 665 24.48 25.36 -18.76
N GLY A 666 25.57 25.97 -19.23
CA GLY A 666 25.68 27.43 -19.26
C GLY A 666 25.69 28.01 -17.84
N GLN A 667 24.75 28.92 -17.55
CA GLN A 667 24.53 29.48 -16.21
C GLN A 667 23.56 28.65 -15.35
N ASN A 668 22.85 27.69 -15.96
CA ASN A 668 21.90 26.87 -15.24
C ASN A 668 22.61 25.68 -14.58
N SER A 669 22.19 25.35 -13.36
CA SER A 669 22.66 24.15 -12.65
C SER A 669 21.53 23.53 -11.85
N LEU A 670 21.51 22.21 -11.81
CA LEU A 670 20.63 21.39 -10.98
C LEU A 670 21.51 20.57 -10.05
N ARG A 671 21.41 20.83 -8.74
CA ARG A 671 22.16 20.08 -7.73
C ARG A 671 21.36 18.84 -7.32
N LEU A 672 21.97 17.66 -7.44
CA LEU A 672 21.35 16.37 -7.15
C LEU A 672 21.51 16.01 -5.67
N LYS A 673 21.14 16.94 -4.78
CA LYS A 673 21.19 16.77 -3.32
C LYS A 673 19.83 16.25 -2.83
N GLY A 674 19.80 15.09 -2.21
CA GLY A 674 18.57 14.49 -1.71
C GLY A 674 18.67 12.98 -1.62
N ASP A 675 17.55 12.31 -1.87
CA ASP A 675 17.48 10.86 -1.87
C ASP A 675 18.02 10.29 -3.18
N TRP A 676 18.81 9.23 -3.05
CA TRP A 676 19.32 8.42 -4.15
C TRP A 676 19.07 6.95 -3.82
N GLU A 677 18.89 6.14 -4.85
CA GLU A 677 18.93 4.69 -4.71
C GLU A 677 20.39 4.21 -4.70
N PHE A 678 20.73 3.33 -3.77
CA PHE A 678 22.08 2.82 -3.57
C PHE A 678 22.11 1.30 -3.38
N ARG A 679 23.17 0.67 -3.91
CA ARG A 679 23.41 -0.77 -3.81
C ARG A 679 24.90 -1.06 -3.81
N ILE A 680 25.32 -2.09 -3.09
CA ILE A 680 26.69 -2.61 -3.11
C ILE A 680 26.81 -3.87 -3.97
N GLY A 681 27.97 -4.07 -4.59
CA GLY A 681 28.25 -5.22 -5.47
C GLY A 681 28.66 -4.82 -6.89
N ASN A 682 28.81 -5.80 -7.78
CA ASN A 682 29.47 -5.59 -9.07
C ASN A 682 28.73 -6.25 -10.25
N ASP A 683 27.53 -5.76 -10.56
CA ASP A 683 26.76 -6.21 -11.73
C ASP A 683 26.53 -5.04 -12.70
N ARG A 684 26.97 -5.21 -13.95
CA ARG A 684 26.83 -4.18 -14.99
C ARG A 684 25.38 -3.93 -15.39
N ALA A 685 24.46 -4.87 -15.17
CA ALA A 685 23.04 -4.69 -15.46
C ALA A 685 22.43 -3.49 -14.69
N TRP A 686 23.04 -3.08 -13.58
CA TRP A 686 22.62 -1.95 -12.76
C TRP A 686 22.89 -0.56 -13.37
N SER A 687 23.64 -0.52 -14.48
CA SER A 687 23.82 0.71 -15.28
C SER A 687 22.54 1.22 -15.93
N ALA A 688 21.49 0.39 -15.99
CA ALA A 688 20.20 0.71 -16.55
C ALA A 688 19.06 0.35 -15.58
N MET A 689 17.84 0.74 -15.95
CA MET A 689 16.61 0.37 -15.27
C MET A 689 15.74 -0.43 -16.26
N PRO A 690 15.04 -1.50 -15.82
CA PRO A 690 14.28 -2.38 -16.72
C PRO A 690 13.14 -1.71 -17.49
N LEU A 691 12.83 -0.44 -17.19
CA LEU A 691 11.86 0.42 -17.88
C LEU A 691 12.43 1.84 -17.97
N PRO A 692 11.91 2.72 -18.85
CA PRO A 692 12.26 4.14 -18.82
C PRO A 692 12.22 4.69 -17.38
N ALA A 693 13.19 5.53 -17.01
CA ALA A 693 13.33 6.02 -15.64
C ALA A 693 12.05 6.63 -15.07
N ARG A 694 11.27 7.30 -15.92
CA ARG A 694 9.96 7.89 -15.58
C ARG A 694 8.95 6.88 -15.02
N PHE A 695 9.12 5.59 -15.32
CA PHE A 695 8.28 4.51 -14.81
C PHE A 695 8.93 3.79 -13.64
N GLY A 696 10.21 3.43 -13.72
CA GLY A 696 10.82 2.59 -12.68
C GLY A 696 11.41 3.35 -11.49
N ALA A 697 11.58 4.68 -11.54
CA ALA A 697 12.12 5.45 -10.43
C ALA A 697 11.02 5.78 -9.40
N SER A 698 11.36 5.73 -8.11
CA SER A 698 10.52 6.35 -7.07
C SER A 698 10.48 7.88 -7.28
N PRO A 699 9.35 8.56 -7.02
CA PRO A 699 9.31 10.01 -6.94
C PRO A 699 10.34 10.62 -5.98
N ASP A 700 10.76 9.87 -4.96
CA ASP A 700 11.72 10.36 -3.96
C ASP A 700 13.12 10.60 -4.54
N ILE A 701 13.50 9.89 -5.61
CA ILE A 701 14.83 10.01 -6.24
C ILE A 701 14.83 10.88 -7.51
N LEU A 702 13.76 11.64 -7.73
CA LEU A 702 13.64 12.54 -8.88
C LEU A 702 14.12 13.95 -8.54
N PHE A 703 15.02 14.47 -9.36
CA PHE A 703 15.53 15.84 -9.28
C PHE A 703 15.03 16.68 -10.45
N GLU A 704 14.49 17.86 -10.13
CA GLU A 704 13.96 18.83 -11.09
C GLU A 704 14.50 20.24 -10.77
N PRO A 705 14.69 21.14 -11.76
CA PRO A 705 15.27 22.49 -11.58
C PRO A 705 14.47 23.50 -10.77
#